data_AF-A0A350QU86-F1
#
_entry.id   AF-A0A350QU86-F1
#
_cell.length_a   1.000
_cell.length_b   1.000
_cell.length_c   1.000
_cell.angle_alpha   90.00
_cell.angle_beta   90.00
_cell.angle_gamma   90.00
#
_symmetry.space_group_name_H-M   'P 1'
#
loop_
_entity.id
_entity.type
_entity.pdbx_description
1 polymer ?
#
loop_
_entity_poly.entity_id
_entity_poly.type
_entity_poly.pdbx_seq_one_letter_code
_entity_poly.pdbx_strand_id
1 'polypeptide(L)'
;MNIDRLIDRIEKALREDSTTDPVFHALAKEYAKYRTQIDERLEHCVTLIRSGKDFAARELAEQPPDVLTLMEKLSFANDGKWRSACEEKGLYLGPNWAEEHVDLLNGLYDKEITEDSPLFREYRTAARSRDEEKTFKILKMILKANPDHGAAKRHFGQLSVKIQENKITELGELIQAGREAEFLDLMLEIEETDWVVQPKGDLWENALAVREGVERRIAKLRLEEILVELASFRAADDWKGSLSLVGEFFNLAQEHALEGELEADDINVYNEYKEWAEELADEAKAERELEGLVSRFKNRLAEIRQAETAGGKTLEVYLEEQNELRKFRQDFQDLGKSLSAEIMMDLQKAENQVKNRILRLQGRTKRLWIAGVFAFLLVAVGAVAGLWWLSGFWNARNEAERIATDASSTPIQQWEKLSAYSADYGNYLEDDKVSAFLDQAIENVFAGAAENLVQESQDAFLLKTQDKALPFIDKDEVERRRAGVVVKMCDRVLSAIDDNPDFEMRTGRDFLELFEEAPRIAKDEDGKQLPLKEVDYYRFQENKFVMPKLQQIAVAMARMEDTNDRMQQRFSSLERKIKGFQDEVMAAWKKFRETGEVDHGILAQEKYLDGLDAETREFSGKEAIDPNDYREIRDALRELRKRWRSFSKEVESKSGSRIDTLLDGAEQMATSLARADASEKAAKLKEMGELLAQVTEIDKKAASDELKMSPGQERRLRALLELRNETLAKIKKAGEAKESAGSAGSLKDYFFSLEQGLDADAFSGDEVNYVRTVLSHRNKFSNDKGELSKKLFLKGPSEIWDKLEKGEIALIPDDSKAEYDYLKALLEKYSLLNLWSYRLVECSPLPTGRSGVYNTNKKVVLPSLVSYGEVEEDTTRKNFDDQGNPISNPSSKLIQSGRFHWNGEVQGRVFESTHFGGGIRGLMVDTPKISPESQFLRLHLDRRMDPNTRSLVGPLMELLEVVIAEPSISPLLKAYLHMEIVELMKKKPAAWGVALSAQLIQDYQDLLARTKVRIRPTDWMDEQAYKDLSAALAAFYKGIGKRDYFPESRFTLDLLGQLQKIQFTYVGYVDGEGKNRIAANPPPMYWGLQKGAGSQLDLAQASARSAPNFQPHSPLIATDPSLDEVLARSYSEAKVQVGKYGSVADLLPIDFTRN
;
A
#
# COMPACT_ATOMS: atom_id res chain seq x y z
N MET A 1 -29.85 -9.93 3.79
CA MET A 1 -29.08 -8.98 2.96
C MET A 1 -27.72 -9.61 2.67
N ASN A 2 -27.39 -9.89 1.39
CA ASN A 2 -26.38 -10.91 1.02
C ASN A 2 -25.06 -10.28 0.52
N ILE A 3 -23.97 -10.44 1.29
CA ILE A 3 -22.64 -9.91 0.97
C ILE A 3 -22.06 -10.50 -0.32
N ASP A 4 -22.44 -11.74 -0.67
CA ASP A 4 -22.00 -12.41 -1.90
C ASP A 4 -22.57 -11.68 -3.13
N ARG A 5 -23.82 -11.22 -3.05
CA ARG A 5 -24.45 -10.43 -4.12
C ARG A 5 -23.81 -9.05 -4.28
N LEU A 6 -23.36 -8.42 -3.18
CA LEU A 6 -22.62 -7.16 -3.25
C LEU A 6 -21.29 -7.36 -3.98
N ILE A 7 -20.56 -8.44 -3.67
CA ILE A 7 -19.30 -8.77 -4.33
C ILE A 7 -19.52 -9.03 -5.82
N ASP A 8 -20.53 -9.81 -6.19
CA ASP A 8 -20.88 -10.05 -7.60
C ASP A 8 -21.20 -8.75 -8.35
N ARG A 9 -21.94 -7.82 -7.72
CA ARG A 9 -22.24 -6.50 -8.29
C ARG A 9 -20.99 -5.64 -8.46
N ILE A 10 -20.07 -5.66 -7.49
CA ILE A 10 -18.77 -4.99 -7.58
C ILE A 10 -17.92 -5.59 -8.70
N GLU A 11 -17.85 -6.92 -8.80
CA GLU A 11 -17.11 -7.59 -9.86
C GLU A 11 -17.68 -7.30 -11.24
N LYS A 12 -19.00 -7.21 -11.38
CA LYS A 12 -19.68 -6.84 -12.63
C LYS A 12 -19.37 -5.38 -13.00
N ALA A 13 -19.49 -4.45 -12.05
CA ALA A 13 -19.15 -3.03 -12.24
C ALA A 13 -17.70 -2.81 -12.68
N LEU A 14 -16.76 -3.65 -12.21
CA LEU A 14 -15.36 -3.61 -12.62
C LEU A 14 -15.08 -4.21 -14.00
N ARG A 15 -16.00 -5.02 -14.55
CA ARG A 15 -15.87 -5.64 -15.89
C ARG A 15 -16.51 -4.80 -16.98
N GLU A 16 -17.52 -4.01 -16.65
CA GLU A 16 -18.27 -3.19 -17.60
C GLU A 16 -17.70 -1.75 -17.64
N ASP A 17 -16.99 -1.41 -18.74
CA ASP A 17 -16.42 -0.08 -19.00
C ASP A 17 -17.49 1.05 -19.06
N SER A 18 -18.77 0.69 -19.13
CA SER A 18 -19.93 1.61 -19.17
C SER A 18 -20.59 1.85 -17.80
N THR A 19 -20.03 1.33 -16.71
CA THR A 19 -20.62 1.52 -15.37
C THR A 19 -20.53 2.99 -14.96
N THR A 20 -21.66 3.59 -14.63
CA THR A 20 -21.75 5.01 -14.26
C THR A 20 -21.23 5.27 -12.84
N ASP A 21 -20.66 6.46 -12.61
CA ASP A 21 -20.14 6.88 -11.30
C ASP A 21 -21.14 6.75 -10.13
N PRO A 22 -22.46 7.01 -10.31
CA PRO A 22 -23.44 6.83 -9.24
C PRO A 22 -23.60 5.39 -8.76
N VAL A 23 -23.47 4.42 -9.68
CA VAL A 23 -23.49 2.99 -9.33
C VAL A 23 -22.25 2.62 -8.51
N PHE A 24 -21.07 3.14 -8.89
CA PHE A 24 -19.84 3.02 -8.11
C PHE A 24 -19.98 3.62 -6.70
N HIS A 25 -20.59 4.80 -6.57
CA HIS A 25 -20.86 5.45 -5.28
C HIS A 25 -21.78 4.61 -4.38
N ALA A 26 -22.87 4.07 -4.93
CA ALA A 26 -23.81 3.26 -4.18
C ALA A 26 -23.15 1.96 -3.66
N LEU A 27 -22.41 1.27 -4.53
CA LEU A 27 -21.65 0.06 -4.18
C LEU A 27 -20.55 0.35 -3.14
N ALA A 28 -19.83 1.48 -3.26
CA ALA A 28 -18.80 1.87 -2.31
C ALA A 28 -19.38 2.16 -0.93
N LYS A 29 -20.54 2.82 -0.86
CA LYS A 29 -21.27 3.09 0.39
C LYS A 29 -21.74 1.80 1.06
N GLU A 30 -22.27 0.85 0.28
CA GLU A 30 -22.71 -0.46 0.77
C GLU A 30 -21.53 -1.29 1.29
N TYR A 31 -20.42 -1.32 0.54
CA TYR A 31 -19.16 -1.96 0.94
C TYR A 31 -18.58 -1.34 2.22
N ALA A 32 -18.57 0.00 2.32
CA ALA A 32 -18.10 0.73 3.51
C ALA A 32 -18.94 0.42 4.76
N LYS A 33 -20.26 0.25 4.60
CA LYS A 33 -21.17 -0.13 5.69
C LYS A 33 -20.80 -1.49 6.27
N TYR A 34 -20.59 -2.50 5.44
CA TYR A 34 -20.18 -3.83 5.90
C TYR A 34 -18.82 -3.81 6.59
N ARG A 35 -17.85 -3.07 6.04
CA ARG A 35 -16.52 -2.93 6.67
C ARG A 35 -16.56 -2.27 8.04
N THR A 36 -17.41 -1.26 8.21
CA THR A 36 -17.60 -0.58 9.49
C THR A 36 -18.25 -1.49 10.53
N GLN A 37 -19.27 -2.26 10.14
CA GLN A 37 -19.93 -3.21 11.04
C GLN A 37 -18.97 -4.32 11.52
N ILE A 38 -18.12 -4.80 10.63
CA ILE A 38 -17.09 -5.80 10.98
C ILE A 38 -16.07 -5.19 11.95
N ASP A 39 -15.63 -3.96 11.69
CA ASP A 39 -14.66 -3.26 12.53
C ASP A 39 -15.19 -3.04 13.96
N GLU A 40 -16.41 -2.51 14.11
CA GLU A 40 -17.06 -2.32 15.41
C GLU A 40 -17.20 -3.64 16.19
N ARG A 41 -17.61 -4.71 15.50
CA ARG A 41 -17.77 -6.02 16.12
C ARG A 41 -16.43 -6.63 16.53
N LEU A 42 -15.40 -6.44 15.72
CA LEU A 42 -14.04 -6.86 16.01
C LEU A 42 -13.46 -6.09 17.21
N GLU A 43 -13.66 -4.78 17.30
CA GLU A 43 -13.27 -3.97 18.47
C GLU A 43 -13.96 -4.43 19.77
N HIS A 44 -15.25 -4.76 19.70
CA HIS A 44 -15.98 -5.30 20.84
C HIS A 44 -15.46 -6.69 21.25
N CYS A 45 -15.13 -7.56 20.30
CA CYS A 45 -14.51 -8.86 20.58
C CYS A 45 -13.16 -8.66 21.29
N VAL A 46 -12.30 -7.78 20.78
CA VAL A 46 -11.00 -7.47 21.38
C VAL A 46 -11.15 -6.89 22.79
N THR A 47 -12.13 -6.03 23.02
CA THR A 47 -12.43 -5.48 24.35
C THR A 47 -12.79 -6.59 25.33
N LEU A 48 -13.60 -7.56 24.90
CA LEU A 48 -13.96 -8.72 25.71
C LEU A 48 -12.75 -9.61 25.99
N ILE A 49 -11.89 -9.87 25.00
CA ILE A 49 -10.63 -10.62 25.15
C ILE A 49 -9.70 -9.94 26.16
N ARG A 50 -9.45 -8.64 26.01
CA ARG A 50 -8.59 -7.85 26.91
C ARG A 50 -9.13 -7.81 28.34
N SER A 51 -10.46 -7.92 28.51
CA SER A 51 -11.11 -8.01 29.83
C SER A 51 -11.12 -9.41 30.45
N GLY A 52 -10.50 -10.41 29.80
CA GLY A 52 -10.47 -11.81 30.25
C GLY A 52 -11.79 -12.56 30.06
N LYS A 53 -12.70 -12.04 29.22
CA LYS A 53 -14.00 -12.63 28.90
C LYS A 53 -13.96 -13.36 27.56
N ASP A 54 -13.00 -14.27 27.39
CA ASP A 54 -12.76 -15.03 26.16
C ASP A 54 -14.04 -15.74 25.66
N PHE A 55 -14.91 -16.22 26.57
CA PHE A 55 -16.18 -16.84 26.18
C PHE A 55 -17.15 -15.86 25.51
N ALA A 56 -17.37 -14.69 26.11
CA ALA A 56 -18.27 -13.68 25.54
C ALA A 56 -17.72 -13.11 24.23
N ALA A 57 -16.38 -13.03 24.10
CA ALA A 57 -15.73 -12.64 22.86
C ALA A 57 -15.98 -13.66 21.75
N ARG A 58 -15.85 -14.97 22.04
CA ARG A 58 -16.19 -16.05 21.10
C ARG A 58 -17.65 -16.02 20.70
N GLU A 59 -18.56 -15.87 21.66
CA GLU A 59 -19.99 -15.79 21.39
C GLU A 59 -20.33 -14.59 20.49
N LEU A 60 -19.73 -13.42 20.77
CA LEU A 60 -19.90 -12.22 19.95
C LEU A 60 -19.32 -12.39 18.55
N ALA A 61 -18.15 -13.02 18.40
CA ALA A 61 -17.52 -13.28 17.10
C ALA A 61 -18.29 -14.30 16.24
N GLU A 62 -19.04 -15.21 16.88
CA GLU A 62 -19.81 -16.28 16.24
C GLU A 62 -21.30 -15.95 15.99
N GLN A 63 -21.78 -14.76 16.37
CA GLN A 63 -23.12 -14.32 15.93
C GLN A 63 -23.23 -14.39 14.40
N PRO A 64 -24.33 -14.91 13.85
CA PRO A 64 -24.47 -15.03 12.40
C PRO A 64 -24.62 -13.64 11.74
N PRO A 65 -23.99 -13.40 10.57
CA PRO A 65 -22.88 -14.17 9.98
C PRO A 65 -21.58 -13.95 10.77
N ASP A 66 -20.70 -14.96 10.90
CA ASP A 66 -19.51 -14.83 11.75
C ASP A 66 -18.48 -13.82 11.19
N VAL A 67 -17.76 -13.15 12.09
CA VAL A 67 -16.88 -12.01 11.75
C VAL A 67 -15.78 -12.41 10.78
N LEU A 68 -15.16 -13.58 10.97
CA LEU A 68 -14.03 -14.02 10.16
C LEU A 68 -14.48 -14.40 8.74
N THR A 69 -15.62 -15.07 8.60
CA THR A 69 -16.23 -15.36 7.30
C THR A 69 -16.65 -14.08 6.57
N LEU A 70 -17.19 -13.09 7.30
CA LEU A 70 -17.52 -11.78 6.70
C LEU A 70 -16.28 -11.05 6.18
N MET A 71 -15.16 -11.12 6.92
CA MET A 71 -13.89 -10.57 6.49
C MET A 71 -13.32 -11.28 5.26
N GLU A 72 -13.39 -12.61 5.24
CA GLU A 72 -12.92 -13.42 4.11
C GLU A 72 -13.70 -13.11 2.84
N LYS A 73 -15.03 -13.03 2.92
CA LYS A 73 -15.89 -12.71 1.77
C LYS A 73 -15.55 -11.34 1.16
N LEU A 74 -15.35 -10.32 1.98
CA LEU A 74 -14.97 -8.98 1.49
C LEU A 74 -13.52 -8.90 0.96
N SER A 75 -12.71 -9.93 1.17
CA SER A 75 -11.35 -10.06 0.61
C SER A 75 -11.35 -10.85 -0.72
N PHE A 76 -12.24 -10.50 -1.64
CA PHE A 76 -12.41 -11.16 -2.94
C PHE A 76 -11.26 -10.83 -3.93
N ALA A 77 -11.11 -11.63 -4.98
CA ALA A 77 -9.96 -11.60 -5.89
C ALA A 77 -9.69 -10.23 -6.55
N ASN A 78 -10.74 -9.43 -6.80
CA ASN A 78 -10.64 -8.11 -7.40
C ASN A 78 -10.73 -6.95 -6.38
N ASP A 79 -10.67 -7.21 -5.07
CA ASP A 79 -10.77 -6.18 -4.02
C ASP A 79 -9.70 -5.08 -4.19
N GLY A 80 -8.45 -5.44 -4.55
CA GLY A 80 -7.40 -4.45 -4.83
C GLY A 80 -7.72 -3.52 -6.01
N LYS A 81 -8.38 -4.03 -7.05
CA LYS A 81 -8.84 -3.22 -8.19
C LYS A 81 -10.02 -2.33 -7.81
N TRP A 82 -10.97 -2.87 -7.05
CA TRP A 82 -12.10 -2.12 -6.50
C TRP A 82 -11.62 -0.92 -5.67
N ARG A 83 -10.70 -1.18 -4.73
CA ARG A 83 -10.11 -0.14 -3.87
C ARG A 83 -9.41 0.94 -4.69
N SER A 84 -8.61 0.55 -5.68
CA SER A 84 -7.90 1.49 -6.55
C SER A 84 -8.88 2.35 -7.38
N ALA A 85 -9.93 1.75 -7.94
CA ALA A 85 -10.95 2.45 -8.73
C ALA A 85 -11.76 3.43 -7.87
N CYS A 86 -12.10 3.04 -6.64
CA CYS A 86 -12.77 3.91 -5.69
C CYS A 86 -11.85 5.02 -5.15
N GLU A 87 -10.55 4.76 -4.95
CA GLU A 87 -9.57 5.75 -4.54
C GLU A 87 -9.34 6.81 -5.64
N GLU A 88 -9.24 6.38 -6.91
CA GLU A 88 -9.19 7.27 -8.08
C GLU A 88 -10.43 8.18 -8.17
N LYS A 89 -11.59 7.65 -7.79
CA LYS A 89 -12.87 8.38 -7.76
C LYS A 89 -13.13 9.12 -6.43
N GLY A 90 -12.23 9.06 -5.46
CA GLY A 90 -12.35 9.74 -4.15
C GLY A 90 -13.46 9.20 -3.24
N LEU A 91 -13.81 7.91 -3.35
CA LEU A 91 -14.91 7.26 -2.63
C LEU A 91 -14.42 6.63 -1.31
N TYR A 92 -15.19 6.83 -0.23
CA TYR A 92 -14.89 6.20 1.06
C TYR A 92 -15.32 4.73 1.07
N LEU A 93 -14.38 3.85 1.45
CA LEU A 93 -14.56 2.40 1.44
C LEU A 93 -14.74 1.78 2.83
N GLY A 94 -14.87 2.59 3.88
CA GLY A 94 -14.91 2.10 5.26
C GLY A 94 -13.52 1.95 5.89
N PRO A 95 -13.46 1.60 7.19
CA PRO A 95 -12.22 1.44 7.92
C PRO A 95 -11.41 0.23 7.43
N ASN A 96 -10.09 0.29 7.58
CA ASN A 96 -9.22 -0.88 7.48
C ASN A 96 -9.22 -1.61 8.82
N TRP A 97 -9.43 -2.93 8.79
CA TRP A 97 -9.37 -3.74 10.00
C TRP A 97 -7.93 -3.84 10.50
N ALA A 98 -7.72 -3.61 11.79
CA ALA A 98 -6.40 -3.70 12.40
C ALA A 98 -5.94 -5.17 12.48
N GLU A 99 -4.79 -5.50 11.87
CA GLU A 99 -4.20 -6.85 11.92
C GLU A 99 -4.08 -7.37 13.36
N GLU A 100 -3.69 -6.52 14.32
CA GLU A 100 -3.62 -6.89 15.75
C GLU A 100 -4.96 -7.39 16.31
N HIS A 101 -6.07 -6.77 15.91
CA HIS A 101 -7.40 -7.15 16.39
C HIS A 101 -7.83 -8.50 15.81
N VAL A 102 -7.48 -8.75 14.54
CA VAL A 102 -7.71 -10.03 13.85
C VAL A 102 -6.86 -11.13 14.48
N ASP A 103 -5.59 -10.87 14.75
CA ASP A 103 -4.66 -11.80 15.41
C ASP A 103 -5.10 -12.15 16.83
N LEU A 104 -5.59 -11.18 17.61
CA LEU A 104 -6.14 -11.42 18.95
C LEU A 104 -7.36 -12.33 18.91
N LEU A 105 -8.24 -12.14 17.93
CA LEU A 105 -9.41 -12.99 17.73
C LEU A 105 -8.99 -14.41 17.27
N ASN A 106 -8.10 -14.52 16.29
CA ASN A 106 -7.57 -15.80 15.80
C ASN A 106 -6.83 -16.58 16.89
N GLY A 107 -5.97 -15.92 17.67
CA GLY A 107 -5.26 -16.53 18.80
C GLY A 107 -6.19 -16.98 19.93
N LEU A 108 -7.42 -16.46 19.98
CA LEU A 108 -8.47 -16.99 20.84
C LEU A 108 -9.10 -18.26 20.26
N TYR A 109 -9.12 -18.50 18.94
CA TYR A 109 -9.54 -19.78 18.36
C TYR A 109 -8.47 -20.89 18.46
N ASP A 110 -7.18 -20.52 18.48
CA ASP A 110 -6.05 -21.48 18.58
C ASP A 110 -5.89 -22.16 19.96
N LYS A 111 -6.60 -21.69 20.99
CA LYS A 111 -6.57 -22.31 22.33
C LYS A 111 -7.47 -23.56 22.37
N GLU A 112 -6.86 -24.74 22.44
CA GLU A 112 -7.55 -26.02 22.66
C GLU A 112 -8.50 -25.95 23.88
N ILE A 113 -9.75 -26.36 23.68
CA ILE A 113 -10.78 -26.29 24.71
C ILE A 113 -10.84 -27.64 25.42
N THR A 114 -10.33 -27.74 26.65
CA THR A 114 -10.43 -28.98 27.43
C THR A 114 -11.86 -29.20 27.99
N GLU A 115 -12.20 -30.44 28.35
CA GLU A 115 -13.50 -30.80 28.95
C GLU A 115 -13.80 -30.08 30.28
N ASP A 116 -12.75 -29.57 30.94
CA ASP A 116 -12.82 -28.79 32.18
C ASP A 116 -13.08 -27.30 31.94
N SER A 117 -13.13 -26.87 30.67
CA SER A 117 -13.40 -25.48 30.33
C SER A 117 -14.81 -25.04 30.75
N PRO A 118 -15.00 -23.73 31.00
CA PRO A 118 -16.32 -23.14 31.21
C PRO A 118 -17.33 -23.51 30.10
N LEU A 119 -16.86 -23.62 28.86
CA LEU A 119 -17.69 -23.96 27.68
C LEU A 119 -18.32 -25.35 27.79
N PHE A 120 -17.56 -26.37 28.18
CA PHE A 120 -18.09 -27.72 28.40
C PHE A 120 -19.01 -27.80 29.63
N ARG A 121 -18.83 -26.92 30.62
CA ARG A 121 -19.75 -26.81 31.77
C ARG A 121 -21.08 -26.20 31.35
N GLU A 122 -21.07 -25.18 30.50
CA GLU A 122 -22.28 -24.57 29.94
C GLU A 122 -23.01 -25.55 29.01
N TYR A 123 -22.29 -26.27 28.15
CA TYR A 123 -22.86 -27.36 27.35
C TYR A 123 -23.58 -28.39 28.23
N ARG A 124 -22.92 -28.88 29.29
CA ARG A 124 -23.51 -29.82 30.25
C ARG A 124 -24.72 -29.25 30.99
N THR A 125 -24.83 -27.93 31.09
CA THR A 125 -25.95 -27.25 31.75
C THR A 125 -27.12 -27.09 30.78
N ALA A 126 -26.87 -26.59 29.56
CA ALA A 126 -27.87 -26.44 28.50
C ALA A 126 -28.46 -27.79 28.06
N ALA A 127 -27.62 -28.82 27.92
CA ALA A 127 -28.07 -30.17 27.60
C ALA A 127 -28.92 -30.77 28.73
N ARG A 128 -28.67 -30.41 30.00
CA ARG A 128 -29.50 -30.82 31.15
C ARG A 128 -30.82 -30.08 31.22
N SER A 129 -30.86 -28.80 30.84
CA SER A 129 -32.08 -27.99 30.78
C SER A 129 -32.93 -28.27 29.55
N ARG A 130 -32.47 -29.14 28.62
CA ARG A 130 -33.13 -29.44 27.33
C ARG A 130 -33.34 -28.19 26.47
N ASP A 131 -32.44 -27.23 26.60
CA ASP A 131 -32.44 -26.03 25.76
C ASP A 131 -31.73 -26.37 24.46
N GLU A 132 -32.49 -26.83 23.47
CA GLU A 132 -31.97 -27.42 22.22
C GLU A 132 -31.19 -26.39 21.39
N GLU A 133 -31.67 -25.15 21.30
CA GLU A 133 -31.01 -24.06 20.59
C GLU A 133 -29.71 -23.63 21.27
N LYS A 134 -29.73 -23.45 22.59
CA LYS A 134 -28.52 -23.10 23.34
C LYS A 134 -27.51 -24.23 23.30
N THR A 135 -27.97 -25.48 23.37
CA THR A 135 -27.11 -26.67 23.27
C THR A 135 -26.49 -26.77 21.88
N PHE A 136 -27.25 -26.50 20.82
CA PHE A 136 -26.78 -26.46 19.44
C PHE A 136 -25.69 -25.40 19.24
N LYS A 137 -25.90 -24.17 19.74
CA LYS A 137 -24.90 -23.08 19.68
C LYS A 137 -23.61 -23.43 20.41
N ILE A 138 -23.67 -23.95 21.64
CA ILE A 138 -22.47 -24.31 22.41
C ILE A 138 -21.72 -25.50 21.77
N LEU A 139 -22.43 -26.49 21.23
CA LEU A 139 -21.82 -27.61 20.52
C LEU A 139 -21.08 -27.18 19.25
N LYS A 140 -21.63 -26.22 18.49
CA LYS A 140 -20.97 -25.62 17.33
C LYS A 140 -19.63 -24.99 17.71
N MET A 141 -19.60 -24.22 18.81
CA MET A 141 -18.38 -23.60 19.35
C MET A 141 -17.35 -24.64 19.80
N ILE A 142 -17.78 -25.72 20.46
CA ILE A 142 -16.90 -26.82 20.88
C ILE A 142 -16.25 -27.51 19.67
N LEU A 143 -17.02 -27.76 18.60
CA LEU A 143 -16.55 -28.48 17.43
C LEU A 143 -15.65 -27.66 16.51
N LYS A 144 -15.75 -26.32 16.50
CA LYS A 144 -14.77 -25.47 15.81
C LYS A 144 -13.38 -25.54 16.47
N ALA A 145 -13.32 -25.56 17.81
CA ALA A 145 -12.05 -25.65 18.52
C ALA A 145 -11.50 -27.08 18.64
N ASN A 146 -12.37 -28.08 18.72
CA ASN A 146 -12.01 -29.51 18.76
C ASN A 146 -12.79 -30.31 17.70
N PRO A 147 -12.40 -30.25 16.41
CA PRO A 147 -13.12 -30.88 15.30
C PRO A 147 -13.32 -32.39 15.43
N ASP A 148 -12.39 -33.07 16.11
CA ASP A 148 -12.35 -34.52 16.28
C ASP A 148 -13.09 -35.03 17.52
N HIS A 149 -13.77 -34.15 18.27
CA HIS A 149 -14.47 -34.53 19.49
C HIS A 149 -15.75 -35.36 19.17
N GLY A 150 -15.61 -36.68 19.16
CA GLY A 150 -16.63 -37.62 18.68
C GLY A 150 -18.02 -37.51 19.33
N ALA A 151 -18.12 -37.25 20.65
CA ALA A 151 -19.42 -37.16 21.33
C ALA A 151 -20.19 -35.86 20.98
N ALA A 152 -19.51 -34.71 21.04
CA ALA A 152 -20.04 -33.43 20.59
C ALA A 152 -20.49 -33.48 19.13
N LYS A 153 -19.71 -34.11 18.24
CA LYS A 153 -20.02 -34.23 16.80
C LYS A 153 -21.32 -34.98 16.54
N ARG A 154 -21.55 -36.09 17.27
CA ARG A 154 -22.78 -36.87 17.18
C ARG A 154 -24.00 -36.10 17.69
N HIS A 155 -23.87 -35.43 18.84
CA HIS A 155 -24.98 -34.68 19.44
C HIS A 155 -25.34 -33.44 18.59
N PHE A 156 -24.34 -32.76 18.03
CA PHE A 156 -24.53 -31.64 17.10
C PHE A 156 -25.28 -32.07 15.85
N GLY A 157 -24.90 -33.20 15.23
CA GLY A 157 -25.60 -33.74 14.06
C GLY A 157 -27.07 -34.07 14.31
N GLN A 158 -27.39 -34.64 15.48
CA GLN A 158 -28.77 -34.96 15.86
C GLN A 158 -29.62 -33.71 16.09
N LEU A 159 -29.08 -32.71 16.79
CA LEU A 159 -29.76 -31.43 17.03
C LEU A 159 -29.91 -30.61 15.75
N SER A 160 -28.91 -30.61 14.87
CA SER A 160 -28.94 -29.92 13.58
C SER A 160 -30.14 -30.31 12.74
N VAL A 161 -30.37 -31.61 12.56
CA VAL A 161 -31.49 -32.11 11.75
C VAL A 161 -32.82 -31.76 12.40
N LYS A 162 -32.94 -31.97 13.71
CA LYS A 162 -34.19 -31.73 14.44
C LYS A 162 -34.61 -30.26 14.46
N ILE A 163 -33.67 -29.34 14.75
CA ILE A 163 -33.96 -27.91 14.78
C ILE A 163 -34.30 -27.42 13.37
N GLN A 164 -33.58 -27.88 12.35
CA GLN A 164 -33.84 -27.53 10.96
C GLN A 164 -35.24 -27.97 10.51
N GLU A 165 -35.66 -29.21 10.80
CA GLU A 165 -37.00 -29.70 10.48
C GLU A 165 -38.10 -28.87 11.15
N ASN A 166 -37.92 -28.50 12.42
CA ASN A 166 -38.86 -27.65 13.15
C ASN A 166 -38.99 -26.26 12.49
N LYS A 167 -37.86 -25.63 12.15
CA LYS A 167 -37.84 -24.31 11.52
C LYS A 167 -38.43 -24.32 10.10
N ILE A 168 -38.16 -25.36 9.31
CA ILE A 168 -38.80 -25.52 7.98
C ILE A 168 -40.33 -25.71 8.13
N THR A 169 -40.78 -26.38 9.19
CA THR A 169 -42.22 -26.52 9.47
C THR A 169 -42.84 -25.17 9.83
N GLU A 170 -42.16 -24.39 10.68
CA GLU A 170 -42.57 -23.04 11.06
C GLU A 170 -42.62 -22.07 9.87
N LEU A 171 -41.69 -22.16 8.91
CA LEU A 171 -41.79 -21.42 7.64
C LEU A 171 -43.11 -21.73 6.92
N GLY A 172 -43.51 -23.00 6.86
CA GLY A 172 -44.78 -23.40 6.29
C GLY A 172 -45.99 -22.76 6.99
N GLU A 173 -45.93 -22.64 8.32
CA GLU A 173 -46.97 -21.99 9.13
C GLU A 173 -47.01 -20.48 8.89
N LEU A 174 -45.86 -19.81 8.81
CA LEU A 174 -45.76 -18.36 8.55
C LEU A 174 -46.25 -18.00 7.15
N ILE A 175 -45.96 -18.83 6.15
CA ILE A 175 -46.49 -18.69 4.78
C ILE A 175 -48.02 -18.79 4.80
N GLN A 176 -48.59 -19.78 5.49
CA GLN A 176 -50.05 -19.94 5.60
C GLN A 176 -50.71 -18.79 6.35
N ALA A 177 -50.03 -18.22 7.35
CA ALA A 177 -50.49 -17.10 8.15
C ALA A 177 -50.29 -15.72 7.46
N GLY A 178 -49.59 -15.66 6.33
CA GLY A 178 -49.29 -14.41 5.61
C GLY A 178 -48.37 -13.45 6.38
N ARG A 179 -47.56 -13.94 7.31
CA ARG A 179 -46.67 -13.12 8.14
C ARG A 179 -45.32 -12.92 7.44
N GLU A 180 -45.32 -12.10 6.40
CA GLU A 180 -44.18 -11.94 5.49
C GLU A 180 -42.89 -11.47 6.18
N ALA A 181 -42.98 -10.58 7.17
CA ALA A 181 -41.80 -10.10 7.91
C ALA A 181 -41.17 -11.22 8.77
N GLU A 182 -41.97 -11.87 9.61
CA GLU A 182 -41.53 -13.01 10.44
C GLU A 182 -41.02 -14.18 9.56
N PHE A 183 -41.63 -14.37 8.39
CA PHE A 183 -41.22 -15.36 7.40
C PHE A 183 -39.82 -15.06 6.82
N LEU A 184 -39.57 -13.81 6.40
CA LEU A 184 -38.26 -13.41 5.88
C LEU A 184 -37.17 -13.49 6.95
N ASP A 185 -37.49 -13.12 8.19
CA ASP A 185 -36.56 -13.23 9.33
C ASP A 185 -36.18 -14.70 9.60
N LEU A 186 -37.18 -15.60 9.60
CA LEU A 186 -36.92 -17.03 9.80
C LEU A 186 -36.18 -17.66 8.60
N MET A 187 -36.47 -17.24 7.37
CA MET A 187 -35.73 -17.65 6.16
C MET A 187 -34.25 -17.29 6.28
N LEU A 188 -33.95 -16.04 6.65
CA LEU A 188 -32.58 -15.57 6.90
C LEU A 188 -31.91 -16.37 8.01
N GLU A 189 -32.60 -16.61 9.12
CA GLU A 189 -32.04 -17.37 10.23
C GLU A 189 -31.68 -18.82 9.85
N ILE A 190 -32.49 -19.46 8.98
CA ILE A 190 -32.19 -20.80 8.48
C ILE A 190 -30.99 -20.77 7.52
N GLU A 191 -30.88 -19.79 6.62
CA GLU A 191 -29.77 -19.72 5.66
C GLU A 191 -28.42 -19.36 6.31
N GLU A 192 -28.43 -18.52 7.36
CA GLU A 192 -27.22 -18.13 8.08
C GLU A 192 -26.74 -19.21 9.08
N THR A 193 -27.54 -20.24 9.32
CA THR A 193 -27.17 -21.34 10.21
C THR A 193 -26.37 -22.42 9.46
N ASP A 194 -25.14 -22.69 9.89
CA ASP A 194 -24.31 -23.80 9.37
C ASP A 194 -24.88 -25.18 9.75
N TRP A 195 -25.86 -25.66 8.99
CA TRP A 195 -26.45 -26.97 9.18
C TRP A 195 -25.50 -28.10 8.76
N VAL A 196 -25.56 -29.23 9.47
CA VAL A 196 -24.83 -30.45 9.09
C VAL A 196 -25.32 -31.02 7.76
N VAL A 197 -26.59 -30.80 7.44
CA VAL A 197 -27.23 -31.14 6.16
C VAL A 197 -27.98 -29.90 5.69
N GLN A 198 -27.80 -29.48 4.45
CA GLN A 198 -28.48 -28.30 3.91
C GLN A 198 -30.01 -28.51 3.89
N PRO A 199 -30.81 -27.43 4.13
CA PRO A 199 -32.27 -27.48 4.07
C PRO A 199 -32.71 -28.00 2.69
N LYS A 200 -33.61 -28.98 2.67
CA LYS A 200 -34.11 -29.60 1.44
C LYS A 200 -35.51 -30.17 1.63
N GLY A 201 -36.25 -30.31 0.53
CA GLY A 201 -37.61 -30.85 0.49
C GLY A 201 -38.66 -29.81 0.14
N ASP A 202 -39.88 -30.29 -0.15
CA ASP A 202 -40.96 -29.50 -0.77
C ASP A 202 -41.33 -28.22 0.00
N LEU A 203 -41.31 -28.26 1.33
CA LEU A 203 -41.61 -27.09 2.18
C LEU A 203 -40.55 -25.99 2.05
N TRP A 204 -39.28 -26.36 1.92
CA TRP A 204 -38.18 -25.43 1.74
C TRP A 204 -38.18 -24.82 0.33
N GLU A 205 -38.42 -25.64 -0.70
CA GLU A 205 -38.55 -25.14 -2.08
C GLU A 205 -39.74 -24.18 -2.23
N ASN A 206 -40.87 -24.48 -1.58
CA ASN A 206 -42.00 -23.57 -1.52
C ASN A 206 -41.65 -22.26 -0.80
N ALA A 207 -40.93 -22.32 0.32
CA ALA A 207 -40.47 -21.13 1.04
C ALA A 207 -39.57 -20.25 0.17
N LEU A 208 -38.62 -20.83 -0.58
CA LEU A 208 -37.77 -20.09 -1.51
C LEU A 208 -38.59 -19.35 -2.58
N ALA A 209 -39.59 -20.00 -3.16
CA ALA A 209 -40.48 -19.37 -4.15
C ALA A 209 -41.33 -18.24 -3.55
N VAL A 210 -41.85 -18.41 -2.33
CA VAL A 210 -42.61 -17.36 -1.63
C VAL A 210 -41.72 -16.16 -1.31
N ARG A 211 -40.47 -16.40 -0.87
CA ARG A 211 -39.48 -15.36 -0.60
C ARG A 211 -39.21 -14.50 -1.84
N GLU A 212 -38.97 -15.12 -2.99
CA GLU A 212 -38.73 -14.38 -4.24
C GLU A 212 -39.92 -13.46 -4.57
N GLY A 213 -41.15 -13.94 -4.38
CA GLY A 213 -42.36 -13.14 -4.59
C GLY A 213 -42.57 -12.01 -3.59
N VAL A 214 -42.15 -12.18 -2.32
CA VAL A 214 -42.21 -11.14 -1.29
C VAL A 214 -41.13 -10.07 -1.54
N GLU A 215 -39.87 -10.48 -1.74
CA GLU A 215 -38.75 -9.57 -1.99
C GLU A 215 -38.99 -8.70 -3.24
N ARG A 216 -39.51 -9.30 -4.32
CA ARG A 216 -39.87 -8.57 -5.55
C ARG A 216 -40.94 -7.48 -5.31
N ARG A 217 -41.96 -7.76 -4.47
CA ARG A 217 -42.99 -6.76 -4.12
C ARG A 217 -42.44 -5.62 -3.27
N ILE A 218 -41.59 -5.92 -2.30
CA ILE A 218 -40.93 -4.91 -1.45
C ILE A 218 -40.03 -4.01 -2.30
N ALA A 219 -39.23 -4.59 -3.21
CA ALA A 219 -38.37 -3.84 -4.11
C ALA A 219 -39.16 -2.89 -5.02
N LYS A 220 -40.31 -3.33 -5.54
CA LYS A 220 -41.20 -2.49 -6.35
C LYS A 220 -41.70 -1.26 -5.58
N LEU A 221 -42.16 -1.44 -4.33
CA LEU A 221 -42.57 -0.33 -3.48
C LEU A 221 -41.42 0.64 -3.21
N ARG A 222 -40.19 0.13 -3.00
CA ARG A 222 -39.02 0.98 -2.78
C ARG A 222 -38.64 1.80 -4.02
N LEU A 223 -38.78 1.24 -5.22
CA LEU A 223 -38.58 1.99 -6.47
C LEU A 223 -39.52 3.19 -6.57
N GLU A 224 -40.80 2.99 -6.23
CA GLU A 224 -41.81 4.06 -6.20
C GLU A 224 -41.45 5.15 -5.16
N GLU A 225 -41.00 4.76 -3.96
CA GLU A 225 -40.52 5.70 -2.93
C GLU A 225 -39.29 6.50 -3.39
N ILE A 226 -38.33 5.85 -4.04
CA ILE A 226 -37.11 6.51 -4.53
C ILE A 226 -37.44 7.62 -5.53
N LEU A 227 -38.43 7.42 -6.41
CA LEU A 227 -38.85 8.46 -7.36
C LEU A 227 -39.40 9.71 -6.64
N VAL A 228 -40.14 9.51 -5.55
CA VAL A 228 -40.63 10.62 -4.70
C VAL A 228 -39.46 11.33 -4.00
N GLU A 229 -38.49 10.58 -3.48
CA GLU A 229 -37.31 11.15 -2.84
C GLU A 229 -36.42 11.91 -3.84
N LEU A 230 -36.23 11.40 -5.06
CA LEU A 230 -35.51 12.08 -6.13
C LEU A 230 -36.14 13.43 -6.49
N ALA A 231 -37.48 13.50 -6.55
CA ALA A 231 -38.20 14.75 -6.77
C ALA A 231 -37.95 15.76 -5.62
N SER A 232 -37.84 15.28 -4.38
CA SER A 232 -37.52 16.13 -3.23
C SER A 232 -36.09 16.70 -3.30
N PHE A 233 -35.11 15.89 -3.71
CA PHE A 233 -33.72 16.35 -3.88
C PHE A 233 -33.58 17.32 -5.05
N ARG A 234 -34.33 17.09 -6.14
CA ARG A 234 -34.44 18.05 -7.24
C ARG A 234 -34.95 19.40 -6.76
N ALA A 235 -35.99 19.42 -5.93
CA ALA A 235 -36.55 20.66 -5.38
C ALA A 235 -35.60 21.37 -4.38
N ALA A 236 -34.73 20.61 -3.70
CA ALA A 236 -33.73 21.12 -2.77
C ALA A 236 -32.39 21.52 -3.44
N ASP A 237 -32.26 21.32 -4.76
CA ASP A 237 -31.02 21.48 -5.54
C ASP A 237 -29.85 20.62 -4.99
N ASP A 238 -30.16 19.51 -4.33
CA ASP A 238 -29.18 18.57 -3.78
C ASP A 238 -28.89 17.44 -4.78
N TRP A 239 -28.07 17.76 -5.76
CA TRP A 239 -27.66 16.82 -6.80
C TRP A 239 -26.93 15.60 -6.23
N LYS A 240 -26.24 15.71 -5.08
CA LYS A 240 -25.52 14.59 -4.46
C LYS A 240 -26.48 13.58 -3.85
N GLY A 241 -27.52 14.05 -3.16
CA GLY A 241 -28.61 13.20 -2.67
C GLY A 241 -29.29 12.47 -3.82
N SER A 242 -29.53 13.18 -4.93
CA SER A 242 -30.12 12.61 -6.14
C SER A 242 -29.25 11.50 -6.76
N LEU A 243 -27.94 11.71 -6.95
CA LEU A 243 -27.05 10.67 -7.50
C LEU A 243 -27.01 9.39 -6.65
N SER A 244 -27.05 9.50 -5.32
CA SER A 244 -27.07 8.31 -4.44
C SER A 244 -28.31 7.44 -4.66
N LEU A 245 -29.47 8.08 -4.87
CA LEU A 245 -30.74 7.39 -5.09
C LEU A 245 -30.90 6.88 -6.52
N VAL A 246 -30.32 7.58 -7.50
CA VAL A 246 -30.26 7.13 -8.90
C VAL A 246 -29.57 5.77 -9.01
N GLY A 247 -28.51 5.57 -8.22
CA GLY A 247 -27.83 4.27 -8.11
C GLY A 247 -28.68 3.20 -7.42
N GLU A 248 -29.37 3.53 -6.32
CA GLU A 248 -30.26 2.60 -5.60
C GLU A 248 -31.41 2.11 -6.49
N PHE A 249 -32.04 3.03 -7.23
CA PHE A 249 -33.13 2.73 -8.16
C PHE A 249 -32.70 1.73 -9.25
N PHE A 250 -31.56 1.99 -9.90
CA PHE A 250 -31.03 1.11 -10.94
C PHE A 250 -30.74 -0.30 -10.41
N ASN A 251 -30.14 -0.37 -9.21
CA ASN A 251 -29.78 -1.63 -8.58
C ASN A 251 -31.02 -2.48 -8.24
N LEU A 252 -32.04 -1.88 -7.62
CA LEU A 252 -33.28 -2.58 -7.26
C LEU A 252 -34.07 -3.03 -8.49
N ALA A 253 -34.11 -2.19 -9.54
CA ALA A 253 -34.78 -2.52 -10.79
C ALA A 253 -34.12 -3.72 -11.50
N GLN A 254 -32.79 -3.76 -11.52
CA GLN A 254 -32.03 -4.86 -12.10
C GLN A 254 -32.05 -6.13 -11.24
N GLU A 255 -31.86 -6.02 -9.91
CA GLU A 255 -31.77 -7.17 -8.99
C GLU A 255 -33.04 -8.02 -8.98
N HIS A 256 -34.21 -7.37 -9.06
CA HIS A 256 -35.51 -8.05 -9.00
C HIS A 256 -36.20 -8.17 -10.37
N ALA A 257 -35.46 -7.90 -11.46
CA ALA A 257 -35.96 -7.93 -12.85
C ALA A 257 -37.25 -7.11 -13.06
N LEU A 258 -37.30 -5.92 -12.45
CA LEU A 258 -38.44 -5.00 -12.49
C LEU A 258 -38.35 -3.96 -13.62
N GLU A 259 -37.27 -3.95 -14.42
CA GLU A 259 -37.04 -3.01 -15.53
C GLU A 259 -38.21 -2.91 -16.52
N GLY A 260 -38.92 -4.02 -16.76
CA GLY A 260 -40.07 -4.08 -17.67
C GLY A 260 -41.44 -3.83 -17.02
N GLU A 261 -41.49 -3.62 -15.70
CA GLU A 261 -42.72 -3.37 -14.94
C GLU A 261 -42.93 -1.92 -14.51
N LEU A 262 -41.91 -1.08 -14.69
CA LEU A 262 -41.97 0.36 -14.38
C LEU A 262 -42.81 1.08 -15.43
N GLU A 263 -43.61 2.05 -15.00
CA GLU A 263 -44.38 2.89 -15.92
C GLU A 263 -43.44 3.80 -16.73
N ALA A 264 -43.82 4.11 -17.98
CA ALA A 264 -42.99 4.94 -18.85
C ALA A 264 -42.74 6.34 -18.25
N ASP A 265 -43.69 6.88 -17.51
CA ASP A 265 -43.59 8.17 -16.84
C ASP A 265 -42.55 8.15 -15.70
N ASP A 266 -42.50 7.08 -14.92
CA ASP A 266 -41.51 6.88 -13.85
C ASP A 266 -40.08 6.80 -14.38
N ILE A 267 -39.90 6.10 -15.51
CA ILE A 267 -38.60 6.01 -16.20
C ILE A 267 -38.16 7.38 -16.72
N ASN A 268 -39.10 8.18 -17.25
CA ASN A 268 -38.79 9.52 -17.72
C ASN A 268 -38.37 10.45 -16.57
N VAL A 269 -39.10 10.41 -15.44
CA VAL A 269 -38.76 11.19 -14.23
C VAL A 269 -37.40 10.79 -13.68
N TYR A 270 -37.11 9.49 -13.61
CA TYR A 270 -35.80 8.98 -13.21
C TYR A 270 -34.68 9.51 -14.12
N ASN A 271 -34.85 9.42 -15.44
CA ASN A 271 -33.84 9.86 -16.41
C ASN A 271 -33.62 11.38 -16.33
N GLU A 272 -34.68 12.18 -16.18
CA GLU A 272 -34.58 13.64 -16.03
C GLU A 272 -33.74 14.02 -14.80
N TYR A 273 -34.01 13.39 -13.65
CA TYR A 273 -33.28 13.68 -12.42
C TYR A 273 -31.84 13.16 -12.45
N LYS A 274 -31.62 12.02 -13.10
CA LYS A 274 -30.28 11.51 -13.37
C LYS A 274 -29.47 12.48 -14.23
N GLU A 275 -29.98 12.89 -15.38
CA GLU A 275 -29.28 13.80 -16.29
C GLU A 275 -28.94 15.12 -15.61
N TRP A 276 -29.89 15.70 -14.87
CA TRP A 276 -29.64 16.91 -14.09
C TRP A 276 -28.51 16.74 -13.06
N ALA A 277 -28.55 15.65 -12.30
CA ALA A 277 -27.59 15.43 -11.23
C ALA A 277 -26.18 15.10 -11.77
N GLU A 278 -26.09 14.43 -12.92
CA GLU A 278 -24.85 14.18 -13.64
C GLU A 278 -24.25 15.47 -14.21
N GLU A 279 -25.07 16.36 -14.81
CA GLU A 279 -24.61 17.65 -15.35
C GLU A 279 -23.99 18.54 -14.25
N LEU A 280 -24.63 18.67 -13.09
CA LEU A 280 -24.09 19.44 -11.97
C LEU A 280 -22.84 18.82 -11.35
N ALA A 281 -22.72 17.49 -11.37
CA ALA A 281 -21.52 16.80 -10.91
C ALA A 281 -20.31 17.10 -11.82
N ASP A 282 -20.54 17.08 -13.13
CA ASP A 282 -19.52 17.43 -14.13
C ASP A 282 -19.10 18.89 -14.04
N GLU A 283 -20.04 19.82 -13.82
CA GLU A 283 -19.71 21.23 -13.58
C GLU A 283 -18.85 21.43 -12.32
N ALA A 284 -19.22 20.80 -11.20
CA ALA A 284 -18.45 20.87 -9.95
C ALA A 284 -17.05 20.24 -10.07
N LYS A 285 -16.89 19.22 -10.91
CA LYS A 285 -15.60 18.59 -11.21
C LYS A 285 -14.71 19.53 -12.02
N ALA A 286 -15.25 20.14 -13.07
CA ALA A 286 -14.52 21.09 -13.91
C ALA A 286 -14.01 22.31 -13.12
N GLU A 287 -14.80 22.83 -12.17
CA GLU A 287 -14.41 23.96 -11.31
C GLU A 287 -13.21 23.60 -10.41
N ARG A 288 -13.21 22.41 -9.79
CA ARG A 288 -12.08 21.93 -8.96
C ARG A 288 -10.80 21.71 -9.77
N GLU A 289 -10.92 21.16 -10.98
CA GLU A 289 -9.78 20.96 -11.87
C GLU A 289 -9.15 22.30 -12.29
N LEU A 290 -9.99 23.31 -12.55
CA LEU A 290 -9.54 24.67 -12.83
C LEU A 290 -8.80 25.29 -11.63
N GLU A 291 -9.35 25.21 -10.41
CA GLU A 291 -8.69 25.70 -9.19
C GLU A 291 -7.33 25.04 -8.96
N GLY A 292 -7.26 23.71 -9.15
CA GLY A 292 -6.01 22.95 -9.04
C GLY A 292 -4.97 23.38 -10.08
N LEU A 293 -5.39 23.67 -11.31
CA LEU A 293 -4.48 24.13 -12.37
C LEU A 293 -3.96 25.55 -12.12
N VAL A 294 -4.82 26.45 -11.63
CA VAL A 294 -4.45 27.81 -11.23
C VAL A 294 -3.44 27.81 -10.08
N SER A 295 -3.63 26.95 -9.08
CA SER A 295 -2.71 26.81 -7.95
C SER A 295 -1.32 26.34 -8.40
N ARG A 296 -1.26 25.29 -9.23
CA ARG A 296 0.00 24.78 -9.81
C ARG A 296 0.73 25.86 -10.64
N PHE A 297 -0.01 26.60 -11.46
CA PHE A 297 0.53 27.70 -12.25
C PHE A 297 1.12 28.81 -11.37
N LYS A 298 0.42 29.25 -10.31
CA LYS A 298 0.90 30.28 -9.38
C LYS A 298 2.18 29.85 -8.64
N ASN A 299 2.23 28.61 -8.18
CA ASN A 299 3.42 28.06 -7.53
C ASN A 299 4.61 28.01 -8.49
N ARG A 300 4.40 27.55 -9.73
CA ARG A 300 5.47 27.51 -10.73
C ARG A 300 5.96 28.91 -11.10
N LEU A 301 5.08 29.90 -11.19
CA LEU A 301 5.48 31.30 -11.39
C LEU A 301 6.35 31.83 -10.24
N ALA A 302 6.04 31.47 -9.00
CA ALA A 302 6.84 31.86 -7.84
C ALA A 302 8.25 31.25 -7.91
N GLU A 303 8.37 29.98 -8.28
CA GLU A 303 9.66 29.30 -8.50
C GLU A 303 10.47 29.95 -9.62
N ILE A 304 9.85 30.25 -10.77
CA ILE A 304 10.53 30.90 -11.90
C ILE A 304 11.10 32.25 -11.46
N ARG A 305 10.34 33.05 -10.69
CA ARG A 305 10.75 34.36 -10.16
C ARG A 305 11.87 34.23 -9.12
N GLN A 306 11.78 33.26 -8.20
CA GLN A 306 12.81 33.02 -7.18
C GLN A 306 14.13 32.53 -7.79
N ALA A 307 14.06 31.67 -8.80
CA ALA A 307 15.25 31.22 -9.50
C ALA A 307 15.86 32.34 -10.37
N GLU A 308 15.11 33.38 -10.74
CA GLU A 308 15.64 34.56 -11.45
C GLU A 308 16.41 35.51 -10.54
N THR A 309 16.07 35.59 -9.24
CA THR A 309 16.79 36.42 -8.26
C THR A 309 18.09 35.77 -7.76
N ALA A 310 18.23 34.45 -7.90
CA ALA A 310 19.38 33.68 -7.43
C ALA A 310 20.61 33.68 -8.37
N GLY A 311 20.49 34.16 -9.62
CA GLY A 311 21.59 34.22 -10.58
C GLY A 311 21.19 33.76 -11.99
N GLY A 312 21.95 34.18 -13.02
CA GLY A 312 21.56 34.00 -14.43
C GLY A 312 21.41 32.54 -14.86
N LYS A 313 20.20 32.16 -15.29
CA LYS A 313 19.86 30.82 -15.82
C LYS A 313 20.43 30.60 -17.24
N THR A 314 20.65 29.34 -17.61
CA THR A 314 21.13 28.96 -18.95
C THR A 314 20.01 29.04 -20.00
N LEU A 315 20.37 29.02 -21.29
CA LEU A 315 19.38 29.05 -22.38
C LEU A 315 18.44 27.84 -22.37
N GLU A 316 18.94 26.67 -22.00
CA GLU A 316 18.16 25.43 -21.89
C GLU A 316 17.06 25.56 -20.83
N VAL A 317 17.41 26.07 -19.64
CA VAL A 317 16.45 26.31 -18.56
C VAL A 317 15.37 27.32 -18.99
N TYR A 318 15.73 28.39 -19.71
CA TYR A 318 14.73 29.33 -20.23
C TYR A 318 13.84 28.72 -21.32
N LEU A 319 14.37 27.83 -22.18
CA LEU A 319 13.57 27.14 -23.20
C LEU A 319 12.60 26.12 -22.59
N GLU A 320 13.02 25.44 -21.53
CA GLU A 320 12.17 24.56 -20.73
C GLU A 320 11.05 25.36 -20.06
N GLU A 321 11.38 26.45 -19.37
CA GLU A 321 10.39 27.38 -18.79
C GLU A 321 9.42 27.93 -19.86
N GLN A 322 9.89 28.19 -21.09
CA GLN A 322 9.01 28.62 -22.19
C GLN A 322 8.04 27.52 -22.63
N ASN A 323 8.49 26.26 -22.69
CA ASN A 323 7.64 25.13 -23.06
C ASN A 323 6.61 24.82 -21.97
N GLU A 324 7.01 24.90 -20.70
CA GLU A 324 6.10 24.75 -19.56
C GLU A 324 5.01 25.85 -19.56
N LEU A 325 5.38 27.12 -19.75
CA LEU A 325 4.40 28.21 -19.84
C LEU A 325 3.44 28.05 -21.03
N ARG A 326 3.93 27.52 -22.16
CA ARG A 326 3.06 27.18 -23.31
C ARG A 326 2.13 26.02 -23.01
N LYS A 327 2.59 25.01 -22.27
CA LYS A 327 1.76 23.90 -21.83
C LYS A 327 0.65 24.41 -20.88
N PHE A 328 0.99 25.23 -19.90
CA PHE A 328 -0.02 25.89 -19.05
C PHE A 328 -1.03 26.69 -19.87
N ARG A 329 -0.61 27.43 -20.91
CA ARG A 329 -1.55 28.11 -21.82
C ARG A 329 -2.50 27.13 -22.50
N GLN A 330 -1.99 26.02 -23.00
CA GLN A 330 -2.78 25.01 -23.69
C GLN A 330 -3.76 24.34 -22.71
N ASP A 331 -3.27 23.92 -21.55
CA ASP A 331 -4.11 23.31 -20.51
C ASP A 331 -5.24 24.27 -20.05
N PHE A 332 -4.95 25.58 -19.95
CA PHE A 332 -5.95 26.61 -19.69
C PHE A 332 -6.95 26.82 -20.85
N GLN A 333 -6.52 26.62 -22.10
CA GLN A 333 -7.40 26.71 -23.27
C GLN A 333 -8.31 25.49 -23.40
N ASP A 334 -7.79 24.30 -23.08
CA ASP A 334 -8.50 23.03 -23.18
C ASP A 334 -9.61 22.92 -22.11
N LEU A 335 -9.40 23.47 -20.91
CA LEU A 335 -10.42 23.52 -19.83
C LEU A 335 -11.54 24.54 -20.09
N GLY A 336 -11.33 25.49 -20.99
CA GLY A 336 -12.41 26.13 -21.74
C GLY A 336 -13.61 26.71 -20.99
N LYS A 337 -13.47 27.42 -19.85
CA LYS A 337 -14.49 28.38 -19.35
C LYS A 337 -13.82 29.47 -18.48
N SER A 338 -14.21 30.73 -18.73
CA SER A 338 -13.69 32.02 -18.22
C SER A 338 -12.54 31.99 -17.18
N LEU A 339 -11.30 31.96 -17.68
CA LEU A 339 -10.13 32.31 -16.87
C LEU A 339 -10.19 33.78 -16.43
N SER A 340 -9.80 34.04 -15.18
CA SER A 340 -9.70 35.42 -14.70
C SER A 340 -8.66 36.18 -15.53
N ALA A 341 -8.98 37.42 -15.90
CA ALA A 341 -8.10 38.27 -16.70
C ALA A 341 -6.71 38.45 -16.05
N GLU A 342 -6.64 38.34 -14.71
CA GLU A 342 -5.42 38.41 -13.92
C GLU A 342 -4.46 37.24 -14.22
N ILE A 343 -4.96 36.01 -14.29
CA ILE A 343 -4.14 34.79 -14.55
C ILE A 343 -3.57 34.83 -15.97
N MET A 344 -4.39 35.23 -16.95
CA MET A 344 -3.95 35.40 -18.33
C MET A 344 -2.89 36.49 -18.46
N MET A 345 -3.03 37.58 -17.71
CA MET A 345 -2.07 38.67 -17.71
C MET A 345 -0.73 38.26 -17.06
N ASP A 346 -0.77 37.48 -15.99
CA ASP A 346 0.44 36.94 -15.34
C ASP A 346 1.17 35.92 -16.22
N LEU A 347 0.43 35.05 -16.90
CA LEU A 347 0.97 34.12 -17.91
C LEU A 347 1.65 34.88 -19.06
N GLN A 348 0.98 35.91 -19.59
CA GLN A 348 1.53 36.72 -20.67
C GLN A 348 2.78 37.51 -20.23
N LYS A 349 2.83 38.01 -19.00
CA LYS A 349 4.02 38.67 -18.44
C LYS A 349 5.19 37.70 -18.31
N ALA A 350 4.96 36.51 -17.76
CA ALA A 350 5.99 35.50 -17.58
C ALA A 350 6.56 35.03 -18.92
N GLU A 351 5.70 34.74 -19.90
CA GLU A 351 6.13 34.36 -21.25
C GLU A 351 6.97 35.46 -21.92
N ASN A 352 6.56 36.73 -21.79
CA ASN A 352 7.29 37.84 -22.38
C ASN A 352 8.66 38.04 -21.71
N GLN A 353 8.75 37.84 -20.39
CA GLN A 353 10.02 37.90 -19.66
C GLN A 353 10.98 36.80 -20.12
N VAL A 354 10.52 35.54 -20.16
CA VAL A 354 11.32 34.39 -20.61
C VAL A 354 11.73 34.55 -22.08
N LYS A 355 10.80 34.94 -22.96
CA LYS A 355 11.06 35.19 -24.40
C LYS A 355 12.14 36.26 -24.61
N ASN A 356 12.10 37.36 -23.86
CA ASN A 356 13.09 38.42 -23.96
C ASN A 356 14.48 37.97 -23.49
N ARG A 357 14.57 37.05 -22.52
CA ARG A 357 15.83 36.45 -22.07
C ARG A 357 16.40 35.47 -23.08
N ILE A 358 15.55 34.60 -23.65
CA ILE A 358 15.92 33.69 -24.75
C ILE A 358 16.48 34.46 -25.94
N LEU A 359 15.81 35.55 -26.38
CA LEU A 359 16.24 36.34 -27.52
C LEU A 359 17.63 36.99 -27.31
N ARG A 360 17.94 37.43 -26.08
CA ARG A 360 19.27 37.95 -25.73
C ARG A 360 20.36 36.88 -25.79
N LEU A 361 20.05 35.65 -25.42
CA LEU A 361 20.97 34.51 -25.46
C LEU A 361 21.13 33.92 -26.88
N GLN A 362 20.06 33.84 -27.66
CA GLN A 362 20.06 33.36 -29.06
C GLN A 362 20.73 34.33 -30.04
N GLY A 363 20.81 35.62 -29.72
CA GLY A 363 21.59 36.60 -30.50
C GLY A 363 23.08 36.26 -30.61
N ARG A 364 23.61 35.43 -29.70
CA ARG A 364 24.99 34.91 -29.76
C ARG A 364 25.16 33.69 -30.67
N THR A 365 24.12 32.88 -30.88
CA THR A 365 24.20 31.58 -31.59
C THR A 365 23.68 31.61 -33.03
N LYS A 366 22.88 32.61 -33.43
CA LYS A 366 22.39 32.78 -34.82
C LYS A 366 23.47 33.03 -35.90
N ARG A 367 24.75 33.16 -35.54
CA ARG A 367 25.86 33.22 -36.51
C ARG A 367 26.25 31.85 -37.10
N LEU A 368 25.74 30.73 -36.57
CA LEU A 368 26.19 29.38 -36.97
C LEU A 368 25.17 28.54 -37.75
N TRP A 369 23.90 28.92 -37.85
CA TRP A 369 22.82 28.02 -38.34
C TRP A 369 22.29 28.29 -39.77
N ILE A 370 22.83 29.27 -40.50
CA ILE A 370 22.30 29.68 -41.82
C ILE A 370 22.74 28.73 -42.97
N ALA A 371 23.52 27.68 -42.72
CA ALA A 371 24.05 26.82 -43.80
C ALA A 371 23.19 25.58 -44.16
N GLY A 372 22.16 25.21 -43.39
CA GLY A 372 21.59 23.85 -43.46
C GLY A 372 20.32 23.61 -44.28
N VAL A 373 19.55 24.64 -44.66
CA VAL A 373 18.13 24.43 -45.00
C VAL A 373 17.80 24.45 -46.51
N PHE A 374 18.79 24.58 -47.39
CA PHE A 374 18.55 24.69 -48.84
C PHE A 374 18.32 23.36 -49.59
N ALA A 375 18.32 22.20 -48.94
CA ALA A 375 18.37 20.90 -49.63
C ALA A 375 17.03 20.15 -49.79
N PHE A 376 15.93 20.58 -49.17
CA PHE A 376 14.74 19.70 -49.04
C PHE A 376 13.50 20.09 -49.86
N LEU A 377 13.61 21.02 -50.81
CA LEU A 377 12.45 21.64 -51.46
C LEU A 377 12.36 21.40 -52.98
N LEU A 378 12.69 20.19 -53.47
CA LEU A 378 12.74 19.92 -54.92
C LEU A 378 12.28 18.53 -55.42
N VAL A 379 11.27 17.87 -54.82
CA VAL A 379 10.75 16.59 -55.40
C VAL A 379 9.23 16.47 -55.54
N ALA A 380 8.42 17.39 -55.02
CA ALA A 380 6.98 17.29 -55.21
C ALA A 380 6.52 18.18 -56.37
N VAL A 381 6.17 17.57 -57.53
CA VAL A 381 5.04 17.92 -58.43
C VAL A 381 5.28 17.34 -59.83
N GLY A 382 4.50 16.34 -60.24
CA GLY A 382 4.57 15.78 -61.61
C GLY A 382 3.65 14.60 -61.92
N ALA A 383 2.44 14.49 -61.36
CA ALA A 383 1.61 13.28 -61.46
C ALA A 383 0.13 13.53 -61.78
N VAL A 384 -0.20 14.17 -62.92
CA VAL A 384 -1.61 14.37 -63.33
C VAL A 384 -1.94 13.79 -64.72
N ALA A 385 -0.97 13.28 -65.48
CA ALA A 385 -1.26 12.69 -66.81
C ALA A 385 -1.58 11.17 -66.79
N GLY A 386 -1.39 10.45 -65.68
CA GLY A 386 -1.55 8.99 -65.61
C GLY A 386 -2.97 8.46 -65.33
N LEU A 387 -3.92 9.33 -64.97
CA LEU A 387 -5.21 8.91 -64.40
C LEU A 387 -6.25 8.38 -65.39
N TRP A 388 -6.01 8.46 -66.70
CA TRP A 388 -7.01 8.06 -67.71
C TRP A 388 -6.77 6.68 -68.35
N TRP A 389 -5.56 6.12 -68.29
CA TRP A 389 -5.28 4.73 -68.71
C TRP A 389 -5.65 3.70 -67.62
N LEU A 390 -5.66 4.12 -66.36
CA LEU A 390 -5.86 3.23 -65.22
C LEU A 390 -7.28 2.64 -65.13
N SER A 391 -8.35 3.37 -65.51
CA SER A 391 -9.72 2.89 -65.26
C SER A 391 -10.13 1.67 -66.09
N GLY A 392 -9.64 1.52 -67.31
CA GLY A 392 -9.93 0.36 -68.17
C GLY A 392 -9.25 -0.92 -67.71
N PHE A 393 -8.00 -0.80 -67.26
CA PHE A 393 -7.21 -1.89 -66.67
C PHE A 393 -7.88 -2.51 -65.42
N TRP A 394 -8.43 -1.68 -64.53
CA TRP A 394 -9.05 -2.17 -63.29
C TRP A 394 -10.25 -3.09 -63.50
N ASN A 395 -11.06 -2.86 -64.54
CA ASN A 395 -12.24 -3.70 -64.80
C ASN A 395 -11.86 -5.09 -65.34
N ALA A 396 -10.89 -5.17 -66.26
CA ALA A 396 -10.42 -6.44 -66.80
C ALA A 396 -9.74 -7.30 -65.71
N ARG A 397 -8.96 -6.65 -64.83
CA ARG A 397 -8.35 -7.28 -63.65
C ARG A 397 -9.41 -7.86 -62.70
N ASN A 398 -10.42 -7.08 -62.34
CA ASN A 398 -11.43 -7.50 -61.36
C ASN A 398 -12.21 -8.75 -61.81
N GLU A 399 -12.52 -8.86 -63.11
CA GLU A 399 -13.22 -10.04 -63.63
C GLU A 399 -12.33 -11.30 -63.65
N ALA A 400 -11.05 -11.16 -64.01
CA ALA A 400 -10.08 -12.27 -63.92
C ALA A 400 -9.89 -12.74 -62.47
N GLU A 401 -9.81 -11.79 -61.53
CA GLU A 401 -9.73 -12.05 -60.09
C GLU A 401 -11.01 -12.74 -59.57
N ARG A 402 -12.20 -12.34 -60.03
CA ARG A 402 -13.47 -13.00 -59.68
C ARG A 402 -13.49 -14.47 -60.11
N ILE A 403 -13.04 -14.79 -61.32
CA ILE A 403 -12.97 -16.18 -61.80
C ILE A 403 -11.95 -16.98 -60.98
N ALA A 404 -10.80 -16.39 -60.64
CA ALA A 404 -9.76 -17.04 -59.83
C ALA A 404 -10.20 -17.34 -58.39
N THR A 405 -11.08 -16.52 -57.82
CA THR A 405 -11.53 -16.59 -56.41
C THR A 405 -12.91 -17.21 -56.21
N ASP A 406 -13.63 -17.58 -57.28
CA ASP A 406 -14.95 -18.20 -57.21
C ASP A 406 -14.86 -19.68 -56.78
N ALA A 407 -14.72 -19.90 -55.47
CA ALA A 407 -14.66 -21.22 -54.84
C ALA A 407 -15.99 -22.02 -54.90
N SER A 408 -17.10 -21.41 -55.35
CA SER A 408 -18.42 -22.05 -55.37
C SER A 408 -18.72 -22.85 -56.65
N SER A 409 -17.87 -22.72 -57.66
CA SER A 409 -18.07 -23.33 -58.97
C SER A 409 -17.32 -24.66 -59.11
N THR A 410 -17.95 -25.67 -59.72
CA THR A 410 -17.27 -26.93 -60.05
C THR A 410 -16.16 -26.69 -61.09
N PRO A 411 -15.11 -27.53 -61.16
CA PRO A 411 -14.03 -27.37 -62.13
C PRO A 411 -14.50 -27.24 -63.58
N ILE A 412 -15.57 -27.96 -63.93
CA ILE A 412 -16.23 -27.88 -65.25
C ILE A 412 -16.85 -26.50 -65.51
N GLN A 413 -17.52 -25.91 -64.52
CA GLN A 413 -18.18 -24.60 -64.64
C GLN A 413 -17.15 -23.45 -64.66
N GLN A 414 -16.07 -23.58 -63.90
CA GLN A 414 -14.97 -22.61 -63.91
C GLN A 414 -14.23 -22.61 -65.26
N TRP A 415 -14.02 -23.79 -65.88
CA TRP A 415 -13.46 -23.88 -67.23
C TRP A 415 -14.33 -23.16 -68.28
N GLU A 416 -15.66 -23.26 -68.18
CA GLU A 416 -16.58 -22.53 -69.07
C GLU A 416 -16.49 -21.01 -68.87
N LYS A 417 -16.40 -20.53 -67.63
CA LYS A 417 -16.21 -19.10 -67.32
C LYS A 417 -14.90 -18.56 -67.91
N LEU A 418 -13.80 -19.32 -67.80
CA LEU A 418 -12.51 -18.97 -68.42
C LEU A 418 -12.62 -18.89 -69.94
N SER A 419 -13.37 -19.80 -70.58
CA SER A 419 -13.57 -19.75 -72.02
C SER A 419 -14.32 -18.48 -72.47
N ALA A 420 -15.28 -18.01 -71.68
CA ALA A 420 -16.05 -16.80 -71.97
C ALA A 420 -15.25 -15.49 -71.77
N TYR A 421 -14.34 -15.43 -70.80
CA TYR A 421 -13.54 -14.23 -70.48
C TYR A 421 -12.82 -13.63 -71.70
N SER A 422 -12.30 -14.49 -72.57
CA SER A 422 -11.54 -14.08 -73.77
C SER A 422 -12.37 -13.29 -74.80
N ALA A 423 -13.69 -13.45 -74.80
CA ALA A 423 -14.58 -12.73 -75.72
C ALA A 423 -14.80 -11.26 -75.29
N ASP A 424 -14.77 -10.97 -73.99
CA ASP A 424 -15.16 -9.66 -73.43
C ASP A 424 -13.96 -8.73 -73.13
N TYR A 425 -12.78 -9.29 -72.83
CA TYR A 425 -11.62 -8.52 -72.33
C TYR A 425 -10.31 -8.74 -73.11
N GLY A 426 -10.41 -9.17 -74.38
CA GLY A 426 -9.26 -9.58 -75.21
C GLY A 426 -8.10 -8.57 -75.35
N ASN A 427 -8.37 -7.26 -75.20
CA ASN A 427 -7.34 -6.22 -75.33
C ASN A 427 -6.39 -6.11 -74.13
N TYR A 428 -6.67 -6.80 -73.02
CA TYR A 428 -5.89 -6.73 -71.77
C TYR A 428 -5.14 -8.04 -71.45
N LEU A 429 -5.12 -9.00 -72.39
CA LEU A 429 -4.50 -10.31 -72.21
C LEU A 429 -2.97 -10.25 -72.08
N GLU A 430 -2.34 -9.21 -72.61
CA GLU A 430 -0.88 -8.99 -72.50
C GLU A 430 -0.47 -8.26 -71.20
N ASP A 431 -1.41 -7.92 -70.31
CA ASP A 431 -1.08 -7.29 -69.03
C ASP A 431 -0.64 -8.33 -67.98
N ASP A 432 0.56 -8.15 -67.43
CA ASP A 432 1.17 -9.07 -66.45
C ASP A 432 0.26 -9.40 -65.26
N LYS A 433 -0.55 -8.45 -64.78
CA LYS A 433 -1.43 -8.65 -63.62
C LYS A 433 -2.73 -9.36 -63.98
N VAL A 434 -3.25 -9.15 -65.18
CA VAL A 434 -4.41 -9.89 -65.69
C VAL A 434 -4.00 -11.33 -66.02
N SER A 435 -2.85 -11.52 -66.68
CA SER A 435 -2.28 -12.85 -66.97
C SER A 435 -2.10 -13.66 -65.68
N ALA A 436 -1.56 -13.05 -64.61
CA ALA A 436 -1.36 -13.74 -63.34
C ALA A 436 -2.66 -14.29 -62.72
N PHE A 437 -3.78 -13.56 -62.80
CA PHE A 437 -5.06 -14.05 -62.30
C PHE A 437 -5.67 -15.14 -63.19
N LEU A 438 -5.49 -15.04 -64.51
CA LEU A 438 -5.93 -16.08 -65.44
C LEU A 438 -5.12 -17.37 -65.25
N ASP A 439 -3.81 -17.27 -65.06
CA ASP A 439 -2.94 -18.41 -64.75
C ASP A 439 -3.34 -19.06 -63.42
N GLN A 440 -3.63 -18.26 -62.40
CA GLN A 440 -4.11 -18.74 -61.10
C GLN A 440 -5.47 -19.44 -61.23
N ALA A 441 -6.40 -18.89 -62.00
CA ALA A 441 -7.69 -19.52 -62.25
C ALA A 441 -7.55 -20.86 -62.99
N ILE A 442 -6.67 -20.94 -63.99
CA ILE A 442 -6.35 -22.20 -64.69
C ILE A 442 -5.77 -23.21 -63.70
N GLU A 443 -4.83 -22.80 -62.84
CA GLU A 443 -4.25 -23.68 -61.83
C GLU A 443 -5.30 -24.23 -60.86
N ASN A 444 -6.18 -23.36 -60.35
CA ASN A 444 -7.26 -23.75 -59.45
C ASN A 444 -8.23 -24.76 -60.10
N VAL A 445 -8.56 -24.58 -61.39
CA VAL A 445 -9.47 -25.48 -62.12
C VAL A 445 -8.89 -26.90 -62.25
N PHE A 446 -7.62 -27.03 -62.66
CA PHE A 446 -6.99 -28.35 -62.81
C PHE A 446 -6.64 -28.98 -61.45
N ALA A 447 -6.26 -28.18 -60.44
CA ALA A 447 -6.05 -28.66 -59.08
C ALA A 447 -7.35 -29.17 -58.45
N GLY A 448 -8.45 -28.42 -58.57
CA GLY A 448 -9.77 -28.83 -58.08
C GLY A 448 -10.30 -30.09 -58.78
N ALA A 449 -10.03 -30.27 -60.09
CA ALA A 449 -10.33 -31.51 -60.79
C ALA A 449 -9.50 -32.70 -60.30
N ALA A 450 -8.24 -32.49 -59.93
CA ALA A 450 -7.38 -33.51 -59.36
C ALA A 450 -7.80 -33.92 -57.93
N GLU A 451 -8.46 -33.06 -57.17
CA GLU A 451 -8.89 -33.32 -55.79
C GLU A 451 -10.30 -33.91 -55.66
N ASN A 452 -11.20 -33.75 -56.64
CA ASN A 452 -12.55 -34.31 -56.58
C ASN A 452 -12.58 -35.85 -56.37
N LEU A 453 -13.43 -36.31 -55.44
CA LEU A 453 -13.40 -37.66 -54.86
C LEU A 453 -14.25 -38.72 -55.58
N VAL A 454 -14.90 -38.39 -56.71
CA VAL A 454 -15.73 -39.35 -57.48
C VAL A 454 -15.14 -39.55 -58.87
N GLN A 455 -14.75 -40.78 -59.19
CA GLN A 455 -14.07 -41.15 -60.45
C GLN A 455 -14.83 -40.66 -61.70
N GLU A 456 -16.17 -40.77 -61.71
CA GLU A 456 -17.03 -40.28 -62.80
C GLU A 456 -16.93 -38.76 -63.04
N SER A 457 -16.58 -37.96 -62.02
CA SER A 457 -16.43 -36.50 -62.15
C SER A 457 -15.09 -36.09 -62.77
N GLN A 458 -14.04 -36.89 -62.56
CA GLN A 458 -12.71 -36.67 -63.12
C GLN A 458 -12.70 -37.05 -64.61
N ASP A 459 -13.37 -38.15 -64.96
CA ASP A 459 -13.57 -38.56 -66.36
C ASP A 459 -14.35 -37.50 -67.15
N ALA A 460 -15.44 -36.97 -66.58
CA ALA A 460 -16.23 -35.92 -67.22
C ALA A 460 -15.42 -34.62 -67.45
N PHE A 461 -14.54 -34.25 -66.51
CA PHE A 461 -13.67 -33.09 -66.65
C PHE A 461 -12.56 -33.31 -67.69
N LEU A 462 -11.90 -34.47 -67.66
CA LEU A 462 -10.87 -34.85 -68.63
C LEU A 462 -11.43 -34.93 -70.05
N LEU A 463 -12.68 -35.38 -70.21
CA LEU A 463 -13.35 -35.43 -71.50
C LEU A 463 -13.67 -34.02 -72.03
N LYS A 464 -14.15 -33.13 -71.16
CA LYS A 464 -14.58 -31.77 -71.55
C LYS A 464 -13.42 -30.83 -71.91
N THR A 465 -12.24 -31.09 -71.36
CA THR A 465 -10.99 -30.36 -71.65
C THR A 465 -10.18 -30.98 -72.79
N GLN A 466 -10.59 -32.15 -73.32
CA GLN A 466 -9.86 -32.86 -74.36
C GLN A 466 -9.83 -32.09 -75.68
N ASP A 467 -8.62 -31.96 -76.24
CA ASP A 467 -8.37 -31.27 -77.51
C ASP A 467 -8.84 -29.79 -77.54
N LYS A 468 -8.96 -29.12 -76.38
CA LYS A 468 -9.35 -27.69 -76.26
C LYS A 468 -8.14 -26.77 -76.00
N ALA A 469 -8.25 -25.52 -76.44
CA ALA A 469 -7.31 -24.43 -76.15
C ALA A 469 -8.09 -23.13 -75.91
N LEU A 470 -7.53 -22.21 -75.13
CA LEU A 470 -8.04 -20.84 -74.94
C LEU A 470 -7.01 -19.83 -75.46
N PRO A 471 -7.38 -18.57 -75.76
CA PRO A 471 -6.45 -17.59 -76.30
C PRO A 471 -5.19 -17.32 -75.44
N PHE A 472 -5.24 -17.63 -74.15
CA PHE A 472 -4.16 -17.45 -73.17
C PHE A 472 -3.59 -18.77 -72.62
N ILE A 473 -4.07 -19.93 -73.08
CA ILE A 473 -3.45 -21.23 -72.78
C ILE A 473 -3.54 -22.15 -74.01
N ASP A 474 -2.37 -22.53 -74.54
CA ASP A 474 -2.30 -23.37 -75.72
C ASP A 474 -2.75 -24.82 -75.44
N LYS A 475 -2.97 -25.57 -76.53
CA LYS A 475 -3.45 -26.95 -76.48
C LYS A 475 -2.47 -27.87 -75.75
N ASP A 476 -1.17 -27.64 -75.88
CA ASP A 476 -0.13 -28.52 -75.34
C ASP A 476 0.02 -28.35 -73.82
N GLU A 477 -0.20 -27.13 -73.31
CA GLU A 477 -0.24 -26.81 -71.88
C GLU A 477 -1.50 -27.41 -71.22
N VAL A 478 -2.66 -27.35 -71.89
CA VAL A 478 -3.88 -28.03 -71.42
C VAL A 478 -3.63 -29.54 -71.30
N GLU A 479 -3.03 -30.18 -72.32
CA GLU A 479 -2.71 -31.61 -72.29
C GLU A 479 -1.72 -31.97 -71.17
N ARG A 480 -0.73 -31.11 -70.89
CA ARG A 480 0.20 -31.30 -69.77
C ARG A 480 -0.52 -31.26 -68.42
N ARG A 481 -1.46 -30.33 -68.24
CA ARG A 481 -2.24 -30.22 -66.98
C ARG A 481 -3.24 -31.36 -66.83
N ARG A 482 -3.83 -31.86 -67.92
CA ARG A 482 -4.64 -33.10 -67.92
C ARG A 482 -3.83 -34.30 -67.44
N ALA A 483 -2.58 -34.44 -67.87
CA ALA A 483 -1.70 -35.50 -67.38
C ALA A 483 -1.46 -35.41 -65.86
N GLY A 484 -1.40 -34.20 -65.29
CA GLY A 484 -1.29 -33.99 -63.84
C GLY A 484 -2.48 -34.55 -63.05
N VAL A 485 -3.70 -34.42 -63.57
CA VAL A 485 -4.92 -35.02 -62.97
C VAL A 485 -4.81 -36.55 -62.98
N VAL A 486 -4.37 -37.13 -64.09
CA VAL A 486 -4.18 -38.60 -64.24
C VAL A 486 -3.08 -39.14 -63.31
N VAL A 487 -1.99 -38.40 -63.09
CA VAL A 487 -0.96 -38.76 -62.10
C VAL A 487 -1.56 -38.88 -60.70
N LYS A 488 -2.42 -37.92 -60.30
CA LYS A 488 -3.08 -37.95 -58.99
C LYS A 488 -4.06 -39.12 -58.85
N MET A 489 -4.72 -39.54 -59.94
CA MET A 489 -5.51 -40.77 -59.95
C MET A 489 -4.63 -42.00 -59.69
N CYS A 490 -3.46 -42.09 -60.33
CA CYS A 490 -2.51 -43.18 -60.09
C CYS A 490 -1.96 -43.20 -58.65
N ASP A 491 -1.65 -42.02 -58.08
CA ASP A 491 -1.20 -41.90 -56.68
C ASP A 491 -2.25 -42.43 -55.70
N ARG A 492 -3.54 -42.20 -55.95
CA ARG A 492 -4.61 -42.72 -55.09
C ARG A 492 -4.72 -44.24 -55.15
N VAL A 493 -4.54 -44.85 -56.33
CA VAL A 493 -4.54 -46.31 -56.46
C VAL A 493 -3.35 -46.91 -55.72
N LEU A 494 -2.17 -46.28 -55.80
CA LEU A 494 -1.00 -46.68 -55.01
C LEU A 494 -1.24 -46.55 -53.51
N SER A 495 -1.80 -45.43 -53.05
CA SER A 495 -2.18 -45.26 -51.65
C SER A 495 -3.24 -46.28 -51.22
N ALA A 496 -4.24 -46.60 -52.05
CA ALA A 496 -5.23 -47.62 -51.71
C ALA A 496 -4.60 -49.02 -51.58
N ILE A 497 -3.57 -49.35 -52.38
CA ILE A 497 -2.81 -50.60 -52.25
C ILE A 497 -2.01 -50.62 -50.93
N ASP A 498 -1.45 -49.49 -50.51
CA ASP A 498 -0.64 -49.38 -49.30
C ASP A 498 -1.50 -49.25 -48.01
N ASP A 499 -2.63 -48.55 -48.09
CA ASP A 499 -3.44 -48.13 -46.93
C ASP A 499 -4.65 -49.05 -46.67
N ASN A 500 -5.14 -49.80 -47.68
CA ASN A 500 -6.28 -50.70 -47.52
C ASN A 500 -5.84 -52.18 -47.53
N PRO A 501 -5.86 -52.86 -46.36
CA PRO A 501 -5.44 -54.26 -46.25
C PRO A 501 -6.37 -55.27 -46.94
N ASP A 502 -7.61 -54.88 -47.26
CA ASP A 502 -8.58 -55.69 -48.00
C ASP A 502 -8.64 -55.31 -49.50
N PHE A 503 -7.63 -54.60 -50.00
CA PHE A 503 -7.56 -54.22 -51.42
C PHE A 503 -7.55 -55.47 -52.31
N GLU A 504 -8.58 -55.62 -53.15
CA GLU A 504 -8.68 -56.76 -54.04
C GLU A 504 -7.67 -56.65 -55.18
N MET A 505 -6.89 -57.72 -55.40
CA MET A 505 -5.89 -57.79 -56.46
C MET A 505 -6.49 -57.46 -57.85
N ARG A 506 -7.79 -57.74 -58.03
CA ARG A 506 -8.52 -57.49 -59.26
C ARG A 506 -8.71 -56.00 -59.57
N THR A 507 -9.00 -55.17 -58.56
CA THR A 507 -9.27 -53.74 -58.73
C THR A 507 -8.05 -52.98 -59.27
N GLY A 508 -6.84 -53.34 -58.81
CA GLY A 508 -5.60 -52.75 -59.33
C GLY A 508 -5.28 -53.19 -60.76
N ARG A 509 -5.74 -54.37 -61.18
CA ARG A 509 -5.57 -54.87 -62.55
C ARG A 509 -6.51 -54.15 -63.52
N ASP A 510 -7.79 -54.01 -63.16
CA ASP A 510 -8.81 -53.34 -63.98
C ASP A 510 -8.44 -51.85 -64.27
N PHE A 511 -7.77 -51.15 -63.33
CA PHE A 511 -7.30 -49.78 -63.54
C PHE A 511 -6.13 -49.68 -64.54
N LEU A 512 -5.22 -50.66 -64.54
CA LEU A 512 -4.10 -50.69 -65.50
C LEU A 512 -4.59 -50.91 -66.94
N GLU A 513 -5.65 -51.71 -67.12
CA GLU A 513 -6.24 -52.01 -68.43
C GLU A 513 -6.77 -50.76 -69.17
N LEU A 514 -7.19 -49.71 -68.45
CA LEU A 514 -7.65 -48.44 -69.05
C LEU A 514 -6.59 -47.75 -69.94
N PHE A 515 -5.31 -48.02 -69.70
CA PHE A 515 -4.19 -47.39 -70.39
C PHE A 515 -3.63 -48.24 -71.54
N GLU A 516 -4.13 -49.46 -71.74
CA GLU A 516 -3.54 -50.43 -72.67
C GLU A 516 -4.03 -50.27 -74.12
N GLU A 517 -5.26 -49.80 -74.34
CA GLU A 517 -5.86 -49.66 -75.67
C GLU A 517 -6.45 -48.27 -75.94
N ALA A 518 -6.30 -47.76 -77.18
CA ALA A 518 -6.88 -46.49 -77.61
C ALA A 518 -8.40 -46.60 -77.88
N PRO A 519 -9.23 -45.61 -77.49
CA PRO A 519 -10.66 -45.64 -77.73
C PRO A 519 -11.01 -45.51 -79.23
N ARG A 520 -12.09 -46.16 -79.65
CA ARG A 520 -12.52 -46.18 -81.06
C ARG A 520 -13.16 -44.85 -81.47
N ILE A 521 -12.56 -44.14 -82.44
CA ILE A 521 -13.10 -42.87 -82.98
C ILE A 521 -14.22 -43.16 -83.98
N ALA A 522 -15.45 -42.74 -83.66
CA ALA A 522 -16.56 -42.73 -84.61
C ALA A 522 -16.40 -41.56 -85.61
N LYS A 523 -16.80 -41.73 -86.87
CA LYS A 523 -16.85 -40.65 -87.87
C LYS A 523 -18.30 -40.36 -88.24
N ASP A 524 -18.61 -39.11 -88.57
CA ASP A 524 -19.92 -38.73 -89.12
C ASP A 524 -20.07 -39.17 -90.58
N GLU A 525 -21.25 -38.95 -91.16
CA GLU A 525 -21.57 -39.35 -92.55
C GLU A 525 -20.69 -38.63 -93.60
N ASP A 526 -20.04 -37.52 -93.24
CA ASP A 526 -19.10 -36.76 -94.07
C ASP A 526 -17.62 -37.17 -93.86
N GLY A 527 -17.38 -38.23 -93.06
CA GLY A 527 -16.05 -38.77 -92.77
C GLY A 527 -15.23 -37.93 -91.78
N LYS A 528 -15.84 -36.94 -91.14
CA LYS A 528 -15.21 -36.11 -90.10
C LYS A 528 -15.28 -36.85 -88.75
N GLN A 529 -14.21 -36.79 -87.98
CA GLN A 529 -14.15 -37.47 -86.69
C GLN A 529 -15.16 -36.83 -85.70
N LEU A 530 -16.01 -37.66 -85.11
CA LEU A 530 -16.90 -37.24 -84.04
C LEU A 530 -16.11 -37.11 -82.73
N PRO A 531 -16.53 -36.23 -81.80
CA PRO A 531 -15.94 -36.16 -80.47
C PRO A 531 -16.01 -37.52 -79.78
N LEU A 532 -14.91 -37.90 -79.11
CA LEU A 532 -14.88 -39.10 -78.28
C LEU A 532 -15.95 -39.00 -77.17
N LYS A 533 -16.59 -40.14 -76.87
CA LYS A 533 -17.59 -40.25 -75.79
C LYS A 533 -16.99 -40.64 -74.44
N GLU A 534 -15.73 -41.08 -74.46
CA GLU A 534 -14.96 -41.56 -73.31
C GLU A 534 -13.56 -40.92 -73.35
N VAL A 535 -12.89 -40.87 -72.19
CA VAL A 535 -11.55 -40.26 -72.05
C VAL A 535 -10.50 -41.13 -72.74
N ASP A 536 -9.62 -40.51 -73.53
CA ASP A 536 -8.52 -41.20 -74.20
C ASP A 536 -7.32 -41.40 -73.26
N TYR A 537 -7.43 -42.39 -72.37
CA TYR A 537 -6.39 -42.73 -71.38
C TYR A 537 -5.08 -43.23 -72.01
N TYR A 538 -5.17 -43.87 -73.17
CA TYR A 538 -4.03 -44.38 -73.93
C TYR A 538 -3.00 -43.28 -74.26
N ARG A 539 -3.43 -42.03 -74.51
CA ARG A 539 -2.51 -40.90 -74.75
C ARG A 539 -1.59 -40.60 -73.58
N PHE A 540 -1.96 -41.00 -72.35
CA PHE A 540 -1.15 -40.78 -71.16
C PHE A 540 -0.20 -41.94 -70.85
N GLN A 541 -0.33 -43.08 -71.54
CA GLN A 541 0.47 -44.29 -71.28
C GLN A 541 1.98 -44.00 -71.34
N GLU A 542 2.44 -43.25 -72.34
CA GLU A 542 3.85 -42.89 -72.50
C GLU A 542 4.22 -41.54 -71.87
N ASN A 543 3.31 -40.93 -71.10
CA ASN A 543 3.61 -39.66 -70.45
C ASN A 543 4.68 -39.86 -69.37
N LYS A 544 5.75 -39.06 -69.43
CA LYS A 544 6.92 -39.16 -68.54
C LYS A 544 6.61 -39.12 -67.04
N PHE A 545 5.46 -38.59 -66.63
CA PHE A 545 5.03 -38.53 -65.23
C PHE A 545 4.00 -39.61 -64.84
N VAL A 546 3.18 -40.07 -65.79
CA VAL A 546 2.16 -41.11 -65.56
C VAL A 546 2.76 -42.51 -65.65
N MET A 547 3.62 -42.77 -66.66
CA MET A 547 4.21 -44.09 -66.88
C MET A 547 4.96 -44.66 -65.66
N PRO A 548 5.79 -43.88 -64.93
CA PRO A 548 6.46 -44.40 -63.74
C PRO A 548 5.49 -44.83 -62.62
N LYS A 549 4.30 -44.19 -62.55
CA LYS A 549 3.28 -44.52 -61.55
C LYS A 549 2.52 -45.79 -61.91
N LEU A 550 2.18 -45.97 -63.19
CA LEU A 550 1.61 -47.23 -63.70
C LEU A 550 2.57 -48.42 -63.45
N GLN A 551 3.88 -48.23 -63.62
CA GLN A 551 4.89 -49.24 -63.29
C GLN A 551 4.96 -49.54 -61.79
N GLN A 552 4.84 -48.53 -60.92
CA GLN A 552 4.83 -48.73 -59.46
C GLN A 552 3.62 -49.56 -59.03
N ILE A 553 2.44 -49.33 -59.62
CA ILE A 553 1.24 -50.12 -59.36
C ILE A 553 1.50 -51.56 -59.77
N ALA A 554 2.01 -51.81 -60.98
CA ALA A 554 2.33 -53.15 -61.45
C ALA A 554 3.36 -53.89 -60.56
N VAL A 555 4.36 -53.19 -60.02
CA VAL A 555 5.36 -53.76 -59.09
C VAL A 555 4.77 -54.08 -57.71
N ALA A 556 3.87 -53.24 -57.20
CA ALA A 556 3.19 -53.50 -55.93
C ALA A 556 2.33 -54.77 -56.00
N MET A 557 1.64 -54.96 -57.13
CA MET A 557 0.84 -56.16 -57.41
C MET A 557 1.68 -57.46 -57.41
N ALA A 558 2.91 -57.40 -57.93
CA ALA A 558 3.83 -58.54 -57.92
C ALA A 558 4.42 -58.84 -56.53
N ARG A 559 4.53 -57.84 -55.64
CA ARG A 559 5.04 -58.03 -54.27
C ARG A 559 4.03 -58.72 -53.35
N MET A 560 2.73 -58.46 -53.54
CA MET A 560 1.67 -59.13 -52.78
C MET A 560 1.69 -60.65 -52.96
N GLU A 561 2.11 -61.14 -54.12
CA GLU A 561 2.23 -62.57 -54.44
C GLU A 561 3.42 -63.24 -53.70
N ASP A 562 4.56 -62.55 -53.52
CA ASP A 562 5.75 -63.03 -52.76
C ASP A 562 5.54 -63.04 -51.23
N THR A 563 4.61 -62.23 -50.71
CA THR A 563 4.32 -62.14 -49.26
C THR A 563 3.64 -63.38 -48.68
N ASN A 564 2.86 -64.12 -49.47
CA ASN A 564 2.17 -65.32 -48.98
C ASN A 564 3.15 -66.48 -48.70
N ASP A 565 4.20 -66.65 -49.49
CA ASP A 565 5.23 -67.68 -49.27
C ASP A 565 6.10 -67.39 -48.03
N ARG A 566 6.33 -66.11 -47.71
CA ARG A 566 7.07 -65.71 -46.50
C ARG A 566 6.28 -65.94 -45.21
N MET A 567 4.95 -65.97 -45.26
CA MET A 567 4.11 -66.22 -44.07
C MET A 567 4.30 -67.62 -43.50
N GLN A 568 4.45 -68.64 -44.35
CA GLN A 568 4.72 -70.03 -43.93
C GLN A 568 6.02 -70.13 -43.10
N GLN A 569 7.07 -69.44 -43.55
CA GLN A 569 8.39 -69.49 -42.90
C GLN A 569 8.40 -68.76 -41.55
N ARG A 570 7.64 -67.66 -41.42
CA ARG A 570 7.49 -66.94 -40.13
C ARG A 570 6.77 -67.78 -39.08
N PHE A 571 5.75 -68.52 -39.48
CA PHE A 571 5.00 -69.40 -38.58
C PHE A 571 5.90 -70.49 -37.94
N SER A 572 6.75 -71.17 -38.71
CA SER A 572 7.72 -72.16 -38.18
C SER A 572 8.84 -71.55 -37.32
N SER A 573 9.12 -70.25 -37.47
CA SER A 573 10.06 -69.55 -36.59
C SER A 573 9.46 -69.24 -35.22
N LEU A 574 8.15 -68.98 -35.14
CA LEU A 574 7.46 -68.61 -33.91
C LEU A 574 7.40 -69.77 -32.91
N GLU A 575 7.17 -70.98 -33.40
CA GLU A 575 7.19 -72.20 -32.59
C GLU A 575 8.53 -72.39 -31.84
N ARG A 576 9.65 -72.11 -32.51
CA ARG A 576 11.00 -72.19 -31.92
C ARG A 576 11.23 -71.12 -30.85
N LYS A 577 10.74 -69.90 -31.03
CA LYS A 577 10.87 -68.80 -30.05
C LYS A 577 10.14 -69.13 -28.75
N ILE A 578 8.90 -69.63 -28.84
CA ILE A 578 8.08 -69.98 -27.67
C ILE A 578 8.77 -71.06 -26.82
N LYS A 579 9.32 -72.10 -27.47
CA LYS A 579 10.02 -73.17 -26.76
C LYS A 579 11.29 -72.68 -26.07
N GLY A 580 12.09 -71.84 -26.74
CA GLY A 580 13.33 -71.30 -26.17
C GLY A 580 13.10 -70.43 -24.93
N PHE A 581 12.13 -69.50 -24.99
CA PHE A 581 11.86 -68.62 -23.86
C PHE A 581 11.30 -69.37 -22.63
N GLN A 582 10.54 -70.45 -22.86
CA GLN A 582 10.09 -71.31 -21.78
C GLN A 582 11.23 -71.95 -20.97
N ASP A 583 12.33 -72.32 -21.65
CA ASP A 583 13.48 -72.92 -20.98
C ASP A 583 14.26 -71.85 -20.16
N GLU A 584 14.35 -70.62 -20.67
CA GLU A 584 14.98 -69.50 -19.96
C GLU A 584 14.22 -69.13 -18.68
N VAL A 585 12.88 -69.01 -18.74
CA VAL A 585 12.03 -68.72 -17.56
C VAL A 585 12.23 -69.77 -16.46
N MET A 586 12.33 -71.04 -16.83
CA MET A 586 12.55 -72.12 -15.86
C MET A 586 13.94 -72.07 -15.23
N ALA A 587 14.98 -71.68 -15.97
CA ALA A 587 16.33 -71.53 -15.45
C ALA A 587 16.43 -70.37 -14.45
N ALA A 588 15.86 -69.21 -14.77
CA ALA A 588 15.85 -68.05 -13.88
C ALA A 588 15.05 -68.31 -12.60
N TRP A 589 13.88 -68.95 -12.71
CA TRP A 589 13.06 -69.27 -11.55
C TRP A 589 13.78 -70.22 -10.58
N LYS A 590 14.52 -71.20 -11.12
CA LYS A 590 15.36 -72.10 -10.32
C LYS A 590 16.48 -71.34 -9.59
N LYS A 591 17.19 -70.46 -10.31
CA LYS A 591 18.29 -69.65 -9.74
C LYS A 591 17.80 -68.74 -8.60
N PHE A 592 16.64 -68.10 -8.75
CA PHE A 592 16.03 -67.25 -7.72
C PHE A 592 15.72 -68.03 -6.44
N ARG A 593 15.18 -69.25 -6.55
CA ARG A 593 14.90 -70.09 -5.38
C ARG A 593 16.17 -70.55 -4.65
N GLU A 594 17.25 -70.77 -5.38
CA GLU A 594 18.53 -71.27 -4.83
C GLU A 594 19.39 -70.16 -4.21
N THR A 595 19.39 -68.96 -4.78
CA THR A 595 20.34 -67.88 -4.42
C THR A 595 19.69 -66.60 -3.90
N GLY A 596 18.38 -66.45 -4.06
CA GLY A 596 17.67 -65.19 -3.80
C GLY A 596 17.95 -64.08 -4.82
N GLU A 597 18.79 -64.33 -5.82
CA GLU A 597 19.14 -63.38 -6.88
C GLU A 597 18.02 -63.33 -7.93
N VAL A 598 17.47 -62.14 -8.17
CA VAL A 598 16.35 -61.91 -9.09
C VAL A 598 16.87 -61.67 -10.50
N ASP A 599 16.41 -62.47 -11.46
CA ASP A 599 16.67 -62.22 -12.88
C ASP A 599 15.65 -61.20 -13.43
N HIS A 600 15.99 -59.92 -13.25
CA HIS A 600 15.15 -58.80 -13.70
C HIS A 600 14.98 -58.76 -15.23
N GLY A 601 15.90 -59.36 -15.98
CA GLY A 601 15.82 -59.44 -17.43
C GLY A 601 14.64 -60.29 -17.89
N ILE A 602 14.41 -61.44 -17.25
CA ILE A 602 13.29 -62.35 -17.57
C ILE A 602 11.94 -61.82 -17.06
N LEU A 603 11.90 -61.15 -15.91
CA LEU A 603 10.67 -60.55 -15.37
C LEU A 603 10.21 -59.30 -16.17
N ALA A 604 11.09 -58.60 -16.86
CA ALA A 604 10.70 -57.47 -17.71
C ALA A 604 10.10 -57.89 -19.07
N GLN A 605 10.11 -59.19 -19.39
CA GLN A 605 9.70 -59.73 -20.70
C GLN A 605 8.19 -60.01 -20.82
N GLU A 606 7.34 -59.42 -19.98
CA GLU A 606 5.88 -59.54 -20.13
C GLU A 606 5.41 -59.03 -21.51
N LYS A 607 5.93 -57.88 -21.95
CA LYS A 607 5.67 -57.34 -23.29
C LYS A 607 6.19 -58.25 -24.40
N TYR A 608 7.24 -59.04 -24.15
CA TYR A 608 7.72 -60.03 -25.11
C TYR A 608 6.77 -61.24 -25.18
N LEU A 609 6.20 -61.69 -24.05
CA LEU A 609 5.12 -62.70 -24.03
C LEU A 609 3.85 -62.22 -24.73
N ASP A 610 3.46 -60.97 -24.52
CA ASP A 610 2.35 -60.33 -25.22
C ASP A 610 2.66 -60.14 -26.71
N GLY A 611 3.92 -59.86 -27.05
CA GLY A 611 4.44 -59.84 -28.41
C GLY A 611 4.33 -61.21 -29.10
N LEU A 612 4.66 -62.30 -28.41
CA LEU A 612 4.48 -63.67 -28.93
C LEU A 612 2.99 -64.06 -29.03
N ASP A 613 2.13 -63.57 -28.14
CA ASP A 613 0.66 -63.73 -28.21
C ASP A 613 0.04 -62.93 -29.37
N ALA A 614 0.55 -61.73 -29.63
CA ALA A 614 0.17 -60.94 -30.79
C ALA A 614 0.68 -61.57 -32.09
N GLU A 615 1.96 -61.94 -32.17
CA GLU A 615 2.59 -62.59 -33.32
C GLU A 615 1.89 -63.92 -33.64
N THR A 616 1.45 -64.70 -32.64
CA THR A 616 0.63 -65.90 -32.90
C THR A 616 -0.72 -65.55 -33.50
N ARG A 617 -1.46 -64.56 -32.98
CA ARG A 617 -2.79 -64.18 -33.49
C ARG A 617 -2.79 -63.65 -34.92
N GLU A 618 -1.69 -63.06 -35.40
CA GLU A 618 -1.52 -62.59 -36.80
C GLU A 618 -1.77 -63.70 -37.83
N PHE A 619 -1.56 -64.97 -37.44
CA PHE A 619 -1.71 -66.14 -38.30
C PHE A 619 -3.12 -66.75 -38.25
N SER A 620 -4.04 -66.20 -37.45
CA SER A 620 -5.41 -66.71 -37.30
C SER A 620 -6.25 -66.45 -38.56
N GLY A 621 -6.74 -67.52 -39.20
CA GLY A 621 -7.64 -67.42 -40.36
C GLY A 621 -6.96 -66.97 -41.66
N LYS A 622 -5.62 -66.95 -41.70
CA LYS A 622 -4.86 -66.67 -42.92
C LYS A 622 -4.87 -67.90 -43.84
N GLU A 623 -5.11 -67.68 -45.12
CA GLU A 623 -5.33 -68.74 -46.13
C GLU A 623 -4.12 -69.68 -46.31
N ALA A 624 -2.91 -69.25 -45.93
CA ALA A 624 -1.67 -70.01 -46.06
C ALA A 624 -1.40 -71.03 -44.92
N ILE A 625 -2.07 -70.96 -43.75
CA ILE A 625 -1.68 -71.71 -42.54
C ILE A 625 -2.74 -72.74 -42.12
N ASP A 626 -2.30 -73.96 -41.79
CA ASP A 626 -3.19 -75.04 -41.33
C ASP A 626 -3.80 -74.71 -39.95
N PRO A 627 -5.14 -74.78 -39.79
CA PRO A 627 -5.81 -74.50 -38.53
C PRO A 627 -5.41 -75.38 -37.35
N ASN A 628 -4.94 -76.61 -37.57
CA ASN A 628 -4.49 -77.50 -36.50
C ASN A 628 -3.11 -77.08 -35.97
N ASP A 629 -2.17 -76.75 -36.85
CA ASP A 629 -0.83 -76.30 -36.45
C ASP A 629 -0.91 -74.98 -35.65
N TYR A 630 -1.82 -74.09 -36.03
CA TYR A 630 -2.12 -72.86 -35.28
C TYR A 630 -2.55 -73.14 -33.83
N ARG A 631 -3.34 -74.21 -33.62
CA ARG A 631 -3.86 -74.57 -32.30
C ARG A 631 -2.76 -75.06 -31.36
N GLU A 632 -1.83 -75.89 -31.84
CA GLU A 632 -0.74 -76.44 -31.01
C GLU A 632 0.18 -75.34 -30.47
N ILE A 633 0.53 -74.35 -31.30
CA ILE A 633 1.36 -73.22 -30.89
C ILE A 633 0.66 -72.35 -29.84
N ARG A 634 -0.66 -72.13 -29.99
CA ARG A 634 -1.47 -71.36 -29.02
C ARG A 634 -1.51 -72.02 -27.64
N ASP A 635 -1.58 -73.35 -27.59
CA ASP A 635 -1.59 -74.07 -26.33
C ASP A 635 -0.22 -74.07 -25.64
N ALA A 636 0.89 -74.18 -26.39
CA ALA A 636 2.25 -74.02 -25.85
C ALA A 636 2.49 -72.63 -25.22
N LEU A 637 2.00 -71.56 -25.87
CA LEU A 637 2.11 -70.20 -25.35
C LEU A 637 1.32 -69.98 -24.04
N ARG A 638 0.16 -70.62 -23.90
CA ARG A 638 -0.66 -70.54 -22.68
C ARG A 638 0.07 -71.13 -21.48
N GLU A 639 0.75 -72.27 -21.66
CA GLU A 639 1.54 -72.91 -20.61
C GLU A 639 2.76 -72.07 -20.20
N LEU A 640 3.45 -71.45 -21.16
CA LEU A 640 4.55 -70.52 -20.91
C LEU A 640 4.10 -69.32 -20.05
N ARG A 641 3.00 -68.65 -20.41
CA ARG A 641 2.47 -67.49 -19.67
C ARG A 641 2.10 -67.86 -18.22
N LYS A 642 1.55 -69.06 -18.02
CA LYS A 642 1.20 -69.57 -16.68
C LYS A 642 2.44 -69.77 -15.79
N ARG A 643 3.53 -70.29 -16.36
CA ARG A 643 4.81 -70.51 -15.64
C ARG A 643 5.47 -69.18 -15.27
N TRP A 644 5.54 -68.24 -16.20
CA TRP A 644 6.11 -66.91 -15.95
C TRP A 644 5.36 -66.14 -14.84
N ARG A 645 4.01 -66.14 -14.85
CA ARG A 645 3.21 -65.51 -13.77
C ARG A 645 3.47 -66.10 -12.39
N SER A 646 3.71 -67.41 -12.34
CA SER A 646 4.02 -68.08 -11.07
C SER A 646 5.40 -67.69 -10.53
N PHE A 647 6.36 -67.43 -11.41
CA PHE A 647 7.67 -66.88 -11.06
C PHE A 647 7.58 -65.42 -10.56
N SER A 648 6.86 -64.54 -11.27
CA SER A 648 6.69 -63.12 -10.88
C SER A 648 6.12 -62.95 -9.47
N LYS A 649 5.03 -63.68 -9.19
CA LYS A 649 4.33 -63.62 -7.90
C LYS A 649 5.19 -64.03 -6.70
N GLU A 650 6.15 -64.94 -6.90
CA GLU A 650 7.08 -65.38 -5.85
C GLU A 650 8.16 -64.32 -5.56
N VAL A 651 8.49 -63.46 -6.53
CA VAL A 651 9.45 -62.36 -6.41
C VAL A 651 8.82 -61.12 -5.76
N GLU A 652 7.58 -60.77 -6.12
CA GLU A 652 6.80 -59.68 -5.51
C GLU A 652 6.64 -59.86 -3.99
N SER A 653 6.31 -61.08 -3.56
CA SER A 653 6.12 -61.42 -2.14
C SER A 653 7.34 -61.12 -1.26
N LYS A 654 8.57 -61.19 -1.79
CA LYS A 654 9.81 -61.01 -1.01
C LYS A 654 10.39 -59.59 -1.11
N SER A 655 10.03 -58.80 -2.13
CA SER A 655 10.54 -57.44 -2.33
C SER A 655 9.76 -56.39 -1.53
N GLY A 656 8.44 -56.54 -1.42
CA GLY A 656 7.56 -55.63 -0.65
C GLY A 656 7.96 -55.49 0.83
N SER A 657 8.42 -56.57 1.49
CA SER A 657 8.78 -56.52 2.91
C SER A 657 10.00 -55.64 3.22
N ARG A 658 10.89 -55.41 2.23
CA ARG A 658 12.12 -54.63 2.43
C ARG A 658 11.87 -53.12 2.36
N ILE A 659 10.92 -52.68 1.54
CA ILE A 659 10.53 -51.26 1.41
C ILE A 659 9.83 -50.79 2.69
N ASP A 660 8.93 -51.60 3.25
CA ASP A 660 8.25 -51.27 4.50
C ASP A 660 9.23 -51.10 5.67
N THR A 661 10.28 -51.94 5.74
CA THR A 661 11.28 -51.85 6.82
C THR A 661 12.06 -50.52 6.77
N LEU A 662 12.36 -50.00 5.58
CA LEU A 662 13.08 -48.73 5.41
C LEU A 662 12.19 -47.51 5.70
N LEU A 663 10.91 -47.57 5.31
CA LEU A 663 9.94 -46.52 5.63
C LEU A 663 9.64 -46.45 7.14
N ASP A 664 9.51 -47.60 7.80
CA ASP A 664 9.36 -47.68 9.26
C ASP A 664 10.56 -47.05 9.99
N GLY A 665 11.78 -47.29 9.49
CA GLY A 665 13.00 -46.66 10.02
C GLY A 665 13.02 -45.14 9.87
N ALA A 666 12.55 -44.61 8.73
CA ALA A 666 12.46 -43.18 8.48
C ALA A 666 11.37 -42.49 9.33
N GLU A 667 10.26 -43.18 9.62
CA GLU A 667 9.20 -42.69 10.53
C GLU A 667 9.65 -42.62 11.99
N GLN A 668 10.45 -43.59 12.44
CA GLN A 668 11.09 -43.54 13.77
C GLN A 668 12.02 -42.32 13.89
N MET A 669 12.79 -42.03 12.83
CA MET A 669 13.63 -40.82 12.78
C MET A 669 12.79 -39.54 12.84
N ALA A 670 11.69 -39.47 12.08
CA ALA A 670 10.75 -38.33 12.12
C ALA A 670 10.20 -38.08 13.54
N THR A 671 9.82 -39.15 14.25
CA THR A 671 9.32 -39.06 15.63
C THR A 671 10.40 -38.53 16.59
N SER A 672 11.66 -38.90 16.35
CA SER A 672 12.81 -38.42 17.15
C SER A 672 13.21 -36.97 16.83
N LEU A 673 12.86 -36.48 15.64
CA LEU A 673 13.16 -35.15 15.13
C LEU A 673 12.29 -34.08 15.80
N ALA A 674 11.04 -34.42 16.11
CA ALA A 674 10.12 -33.58 16.86
C ALA A 674 10.56 -33.30 18.30
N ARG A 675 11.49 -34.10 18.85
CA ARG A 675 11.97 -34.00 20.25
C ARG A 675 13.43 -33.53 20.39
N ALA A 676 14.10 -33.21 19.28
CA ALA A 676 15.51 -32.85 19.27
C ALA A 676 15.72 -31.33 19.32
N ASP A 677 16.81 -30.88 19.94
CA ASP A 677 17.21 -29.47 19.96
C ASP A 677 17.76 -29.01 18.60
N ALA A 678 17.79 -27.69 18.35
CA ALA A 678 18.12 -27.12 17.05
C ALA A 678 19.48 -27.58 16.46
N SER A 679 20.49 -27.84 17.30
CA SER A 679 21.80 -28.36 16.88
C SER A 679 21.78 -29.85 16.50
N GLU A 680 20.88 -30.65 17.06
CA GLU A 680 20.73 -32.09 16.79
C GLU A 680 19.85 -32.37 15.57
N LYS A 681 18.90 -31.48 15.26
CA LYS A 681 17.98 -31.61 14.11
C LYS A 681 18.72 -31.78 12.78
N ALA A 682 19.83 -31.06 12.58
CA ALA A 682 20.61 -31.12 11.34
C ALA A 682 21.27 -32.49 11.08
N ALA A 683 21.78 -33.16 12.13
CA ALA A 683 22.39 -34.49 12.00
C ALA A 683 21.33 -35.56 11.72
N LYS A 684 20.20 -35.53 12.42
CA LYS A 684 19.09 -36.47 12.23
C LYS A 684 18.42 -36.34 10.86
N LEU A 685 18.30 -35.13 10.32
CA LEU A 685 17.80 -34.89 8.95
C LEU A 685 18.69 -35.51 7.88
N LYS A 686 20.00 -35.59 8.12
CA LYS A 686 20.94 -36.23 7.21
C LYS A 686 20.75 -37.75 7.19
N GLU A 687 20.65 -38.38 8.36
CA GLU A 687 20.40 -39.83 8.49
C GLU A 687 19.04 -40.24 7.89
N MET A 688 17.99 -39.45 8.14
CA MET A 688 16.68 -39.64 7.51
C MET A 688 16.76 -39.51 5.98
N GLY A 689 17.56 -38.56 5.47
CA GLY A 689 17.81 -38.40 4.04
C GLY A 689 18.49 -39.61 3.40
N GLU A 690 19.39 -40.28 4.10
CA GLU A 690 20.08 -41.50 3.62
C GLU A 690 19.13 -42.70 3.54
N LEU A 691 18.20 -42.85 4.49
CA LEU A 691 17.16 -43.89 4.46
C LEU A 691 16.16 -43.68 3.29
N LEU A 692 15.67 -42.45 3.12
CA LEU A 692 14.73 -42.11 2.05
C LEU A 692 15.39 -42.25 0.67
N ALA A 693 16.69 -41.94 0.55
CA ALA A 693 17.45 -42.15 -0.69
C ALA A 693 17.52 -43.63 -1.07
N GLN A 694 17.71 -44.53 -0.10
CA GLN A 694 17.70 -45.98 -0.35
C GLN A 694 16.33 -46.48 -0.84
N VAL A 695 15.23 -45.95 -0.31
CA VAL A 695 13.87 -46.26 -0.80
C VAL A 695 13.69 -45.82 -2.25
N THR A 696 14.10 -44.59 -2.60
CA THR A 696 14.01 -44.09 -3.97
C THR A 696 14.92 -44.84 -4.97
N GLU A 697 16.04 -45.39 -4.50
CA GLU A 697 16.96 -46.17 -5.33
C GLU A 697 16.44 -47.59 -5.61
N ILE A 698 15.71 -48.19 -4.65
CA ILE A 698 15.02 -49.47 -4.85
C ILE A 698 13.89 -49.32 -5.88
N ASP A 699 13.10 -48.25 -5.78
CA ASP A 699 12.02 -47.95 -6.72
C ASP A 699 12.51 -47.62 -8.13
N LYS A 700 13.60 -46.84 -8.27
CA LYS A 700 14.24 -46.56 -9.58
C LYS A 700 14.79 -47.81 -10.29
N LYS A 701 15.10 -48.87 -9.55
CA LYS A 701 15.60 -50.15 -10.09
C LYS A 701 14.49 -51.18 -10.31
N ALA A 702 13.24 -50.86 -10.00
CA ALA A 702 12.10 -51.72 -10.29
C ALA A 702 11.84 -51.77 -11.81
N ALA A 703 11.88 -52.97 -12.38
CA ALA A 703 11.80 -53.17 -13.84
C ALA A 703 10.38 -53.44 -14.38
N SER A 704 9.37 -53.67 -13.53
CA SER A 704 7.96 -53.83 -13.91
C SER A 704 7.04 -52.95 -13.05
N ASP A 705 5.85 -52.60 -13.57
CA ASP A 705 4.86 -51.80 -12.83
C ASP A 705 4.31 -52.52 -11.58
N GLU A 706 4.42 -53.86 -11.53
CA GLU A 706 4.03 -54.67 -10.36
C GLU A 706 5.10 -54.66 -9.25
N LEU A 707 6.34 -54.26 -9.55
CA LEU A 707 7.47 -54.13 -8.61
C LEU A 707 7.70 -52.70 -8.08
N LYS A 708 6.92 -51.72 -8.56
CA LYS A 708 6.96 -50.33 -8.07
C LYS A 708 6.36 -50.21 -6.67
N MET A 709 6.74 -49.18 -5.94
CA MET A 709 6.15 -48.89 -4.62
C MET A 709 4.61 -48.89 -4.69
N SER A 710 3.97 -49.50 -3.69
CA SER A 710 2.51 -49.44 -3.59
C SER A 710 2.04 -47.99 -3.35
N PRO A 711 0.79 -47.63 -3.70
CA PRO A 711 0.26 -46.29 -3.44
C PRO A 711 0.32 -45.88 -1.96
N GLY A 712 0.27 -46.85 -1.03
CA GLY A 712 0.46 -46.60 0.40
C GLY A 712 1.91 -46.24 0.76
N GLN A 713 2.88 -46.96 0.19
CA GLN A 713 4.31 -46.70 0.38
C GLN A 713 4.73 -45.37 -0.26
N GLU A 714 4.20 -45.02 -1.44
CA GLU A 714 4.43 -43.72 -2.06
C GLU A 714 3.92 -42.56 -1.21
N ARG A 715 2.73 -42.69 -0.61
CA ARG A 715 2.18 -41.66 0.28
C ARG A 715 3.05 -41.47 1.52
N ARG A 716 3.52 -42.57 2.14
CA ARG A 716 4.43 -42.52 3.28
C ARG A 716 5.75 -41.83 2.91
N LEU A 717 6.34 -42.18 1.77
CA LEU A 717 7.58 -41.56 1.28
C LEU A 717 7.39 -40.05 1.04
N ARG A 718 6.29 -39.63 0.40
CA ARG A 718 5.99 -38.21 0.14
C ARG A 718 5.86 -37.41 1.43
N ALA A 719 5.09 -37.91 2.41
CA ALA A 719 4.91 -37.24 3.69
C ALA A 719 6.24 -37.05 4.44
N LEU A 720 7.12 -38.05 4.40
CA LEU A 720 8.44 -37.97 5.06
C LEU A 720 9.40 -37.02 4.33
N LEU A 721 9.35 -36.95 3.00
CA LEU A 721 10.14 -35.99 2.22
C LEU A 721 9.66 -34.55 2.44
N GLU A 722 8.35 -34.33 2.52
CA GLU A 722 7.73 -33.04 2.82
C GLU A 722 8.15 -32.54 4.21
N LEU A 723 8.00 -33.37 5.25
CA LEU A 723 8.44 -33.07 6.61
C LEU A 723 9.93 -32.69 6.66
N ARG A 724 10.78 -33.44 5.97
CA ARG A 724 12.23 -33.16 5.90
C ARG A 724 12.50 -31.80 5.25
N ASN A 725 11.86 -31.50 4.12
CA ASN A 725 12.08 -30.27 3.37
C ASN A 725 11.58 -29.04 4.12
N GLU A 726 10.42 -29.14 4.77
CA GLU A 726 9.89 -28.08 5.64
C GLU A 726 10.82 -27.79 6.82
N THR A 727 11.34 -28.85 7.47
CA THR A 727 12.24 -28.68 8.61
C THR A 727 13.59 -28.06 8.19
N LEU A 728 14.12 -28.43 7.02
CA LEU A 728 15.31 -27.81 6.43
C LEU A 728 15.07 -26.33 6.08
N ALA A 729 13.89 -26.00 5.53
CA ALA A 729 13.53 -24.63 5.20
C ALA A 729 13.46 -23.75 6.46
N LYS A 730 12.90 -24.27 7.57
CA LYS A 730 12.87 -23.56 8.86
C LYS A 730 14.27 -23.29 9.41
N ILE A 731 15.17 -24.29 9.39
CA ILE A 731 16.56 -24.13 9.84
C ILE A 731 17.31 -23.07 9.02
N LYS A 732 17.11 -23.06 7.69
CA LYS A 732 17.72 -22.05 6.81
C LYS A 732 17.21 -20.64 7.13
N LYS A 733 15.89 -20.47 7.25
CA LYS A 733 15.26 -19.19 7.63
C LYS A 733 15.75 -18.70 9.00
N ALA A 734 15.94 -19.60 9.96
CA ALA A 734 16.44 -19.26 11.29
C ALA A 734 17.88 -18.70 11.26
N GLY A 735 18.74 -19.26 10.41
CA GLY A 735 20.10 -18.76 10.19
C GLY A 735 20.10 -17.38 9.53
N GLU A 736 19.32 -17.22 8.47
CA GLU A 736 19.18 -15.95 7.72
C GLU A 736 18.60 -14.84 8.60
N ALA A 737 17.62 -15.13 9.45
CA ALA A 737 17.01 -14.15 10.35
C ALA A 737 17.97 -13.62 11.43
N LYS A 738 18.82 -14.49 12.01
CA LYS A 738 19.84 -14.07 12.99
C LYS A 738 20.93 -13.20 12.39
N GLU A 739 21.35 -13.51 11.16
CA GLU A 739 22.34 -12.71 10.44
C GLU A 739 21.76 -11.36 10.01
N SER A 740 20.51 -11.37 9.51
CA SER A 740 19.78 -10.16 9.08
C SER A 740 19.51 -9.19 10.24
N ALA A 741 19.21 -9.70 11.44
CA ALA A 741 19.05 -8.86 12.63
C ALA A 741 20.34 -8.11 13.00
N GLY A 742 21.52 -8.72 12.77
CA GLY A 742 22.82 -8.10 13.03
C GLY A 742 23.22 -7.05 11.99
N SER A 743 22.66 -7.12 10.78
CA SER A 743 22.95 -6.22 9.66
C SER A 743 21.81 -5.25 9.32
N ALA A 744 20.77 -5.16 10.16
CA ALA A 744 19.61 -4.33 9.89
C ALA A 744 20.00 -2.85 9.74
N GLY A 745 19.52 -2.21 8.67
CA GLY A 745 19.74 -0.79 8.39
C GLY A 745 18.68 0.14 9.00
N SER A 746 17.55 -0.42 9.43
CA SER A 746 16.42 0.33 9.97
C SER A 746 15.72 -0.42 11.11
N LEU A 747 14.94 0.31 11.91
CA LEU A 747 14.08 -0.28 12.96
C LEU A 747 13.10 -1.30 12.39
N LYS A 748 12.53 -1.01 11.21
CA LYS A 748 11.56 -1.89 10.55
C LYS A 748 12.23 -3.21 10.16
N ASP A 749 13.42 -3.14 9.56
CA ASP A 749 14.18 -4.34 9.17
C ASP A 749 14.63 -5.14 10.39
N TYR A 750 15.00 -4.46 11.48
CA TYR A 750 15.40 -5.11 12.72
C TYR A 750 14.24 -5.85 13.39
N PHE A 751 13.08 -5.20 13.55
CA PHE A 751 11.89 -5.86 14.11
C PHE A 751 11.40 -7.01 13.23
N PHE A 752 11.39 -6.82 11.91
CA PHE A 752 11.05 -7.88 10.96
C PHE A 752 12.00 -9.08 11.06
N SER A 753 13.30 -8.84 11.25
CA SER A 753 14.29 -9.92 11.44
C SER A 753 14.07 -10.67 12.77
N LEU A 754 13.64 -9.97 13.83
CA LEU A 754 13.28 -10.59 15.10
C LEU A 754 11.99 -11.43 14.99
N GLU A 755 10.99 -10.95 14.25
CA GLU A 755 9.74 -11.70 13.96
C GLU A 755 10.05 -12.96 13.15
N GLN A 756 10.79 -12.85 12.05
CA GLN A 756 11.23 -14.01 11.27
C GLN A 756 12.06 -15.00 12.09
N GLY A 757 12.90 -14.50 13.00
CA GLY A 757 13.68 -15.36 13.90
C GLY A 757 12.82 -16.11 14.91
N LEU A 758 11.72 -15.52 15.39
CA LEU A 758 10.76 -16.21 16.24
C LEU A 758 9.98 -17.28 15.48
N ASP A 759 9.49 -16.96 14.28
CA ASP A 759 8.72 -17.89 13.44
C ASP A 759 9.55 -19.10 12.99
N ALA A 760 10.87 -18.91 12.87
CA ALA A 760 11.81 -19.95 12.47
C ALA A 760 12.41 -20.73 13.67
N ASP A 761 11.92 -20.53 14.89
CA ASP A 761 12.46 -21.14 16.13
C ASP A 761 13.97 -20.87 16.32
N ALA A 762 14.46 -19.68 15.93
CA ALA A 762 15.88 -19.35 15.99
C ALA A 762 16.37 -19.07 17.42
N PHE A 763 15.49 -18.60 18.31
CA PHE A 763 15.81 -18.22 19.69
C PHE A 763 15.52 -19.35 20.67
N SER A 764 16.29 -19.45 21.77
CA SER A 764 16.15 -20.55 22.73
C SER A 764 16.03 -20.06 24.18
N GLY A 765 15.28 -20.80 25.02
CA GLY A 765 15.13 -20.50 26.44
C GLY A 765 14.59 -19.08 26.71
N ASP A 766 15.31 -18.31 27.52
CA ASP A 766 14.91 -16.95 27.91
C ASP A 766 14.95 -15.93 26.76
N GLU A 767 15.72 -16.19 25.69
CA GLU A 767 15.81 -15.30 24.52
C GLU A 767 14.44 -15.12 23.85
N VAL A 768 13.63 -16.19 23.77
CA VAL A 768 12.27 -16.12 23.20
C VAL A 768 11.42 -15.11 23.97
N ASN A 769 11.53 -15.10 25.30
CA ASN A 769 10.81 -14.16 26.15
C ASN A 769 11.33 -12.73 25.96
N TYR A 770 12.63 -12.55 25.81
CA TYR A 770 13.23 -11.24 25.57
C TYR A 770 12.79 -10.66 24.22
N VAL A 771 12.84 -11.44 23.14
CA VAL A 771 12.42 -10.99 21.80
C VAL A 771 10.91 -10.67 21.79
N ARG A 772 10.06 -11.53 22.35
CA ARG A 772 8.61 -11.26 22.47
C ARG A 772 8.32 -10.00 23.28
N THR A 773 9.10 -9.76 24.33
CA THR A 773 8.99 -8.55 25.16
C THR A 773 9.35 -7.29 24.37
N VAL A 774 10.42 -7.34 23.56
CA VAL A 774 10.83 -6.22 22.70
C VAL A 774 9.78 -5.95 21.61
N LEU A 775 9.29 -6.99 20.94
CA LEU A 775 8.27 -6.85 19.88
C LEU A 775 6.94 -6.30 20.40
N SER A 776 6.49 -6.72 21.59
CA SER A 776 5.28 -6.16 22.20
C SER A 776 5.40 -4.68 22.58
N HIS A 777 6.63 -4.14 22.63
CA HIS A 777 6.91 -2.74 22.91
C HIS A 777 7.40 -1.96 21.68
N ARG A 778 7.29 -2.52 20.46
CA ARG A 778 7.75 -1.87 19.22
C ARG A 778 7.16 -0.47 19.01
N ASN A 779 5.89 -0.27 19.40
CA ASN A 779 5.20 1.01 19.28
C ASN A 779 5.85 2.12 20.12
N LYS A 780 6.64 1.78 21.16
CA LYS A 780 7.39 2.78 21.94
C LYS A 780 8.50 3.45 21.14
N PHE A 781 8.94 2.84 20.04
CA PHE A 781 9.93 3.40 19.12
C PHE A 781 9.29 4.13 17.93
N SER A 782 7.97 4.10 17.78
CA SER A 782 7.28 4.88 16.76
C SER A 782 7.24 6.35 17.16
N ASN A 783 7.64 7.22 16.22
CA ASN A 783 7.45 8.67 16.32
C ASN A 783 6.28 9.15 15.46
N ASP A 784 5.31 8.28 15.14
CA ASP A 784 4.10 8.69 14.43
C ASP A 784 3.40 9.78 15.26
N LYS A 785 3.10 10.92 14.63
CA LYS A 785 2.55 12.13 15.27
C LYS A 785 3.49 12.83 16.27
N GLY A 786 4.79 12.52 16.28
CA GLY A 786 5.80 13.21 17.10
C GLY A 786 5.84 12.81 18.57
N GLU A 787 5.07 11.80 18.99
CA GLU A 787 4.93 11.41 20.42
C GLU A 787 6.25 11.01 21.08
N LEU A 788 7.17 10.42 20.32
CA LEU A 788 8.47 10.00 20.82
C LEU A 788 9.32 11.21 21.19
N SER A 789 9.37 12.23 20.31
CA SER A 789 9.97 13.53 20.61
C SER A 789 9.32 14.17 21.84
N LYS A 790 7.98 14.05 21.97
CA LYS A 790 7.24 14.60 23.11
C LYS A 790 7.68 14.00 24.45
N LYS A 791 7.93 12.69 24.49
CA LYS A 791 8.31 11.95 25.70
C LYS A 791 9.79 12.06 26.04
N LEU A 792 10.68 12.16 25.04
CA LEU A 792 12.13 12.10 25.26
C LEU A 792 12.76 13.47 25.56
N PHE A 793 12.27 14.55 24.96
CA PHE A 793 12.93 15.86 25.07
C PHE A 793 12.32 16.81 26.12
N LEU A 794 11.07 16.57 26.52
CA LEU A 794 10.37 17.41 27.49
C LEU A 794 9.95 16.65 28.73
N LYS A 795 9.97 17.35 29.86
CA LYS A 795 9.35 16.93 31.11
C LYS A 795 8.28 17.95 31.51
N GLY A 796 7.01 17.56 31.47
CA GLY A 796 5.90 18.47 31.77
C GLY A 796 4.61 18.12 31.00
N PRO A 797 3.62 19.03 31.00
CA PRO A 797 2.38 18.87 30.26
C PRO A 797 2.62 18.64 28.76
N SER A 798 1.89 17.69 28.16
CA SER A 798 2.02 17.37 26.73
C SER A 798 1.65 18.54 25.80
N GLU A 799 0.84 19.48 26.29
CA GLU A 799 0.37 20.68 25.59
C GLU A 799 1.48 21.65 25.18
N ILE A 800 2.70 21.53 25.74
CA ILE A 800 3.80 22.46 25.44
C ILE A 800 4.21 22.38 23.97
N TRP A 801 4.26 21.17 23.41
CA TRP A 801 4.54 21.01 21.98
C TRP A 801 3.44 21.62 21.12
N ASP A 802 2.18 21.48 21.53
CA ASP A 802 1.05 22.05 20.79
C ASP A 802 1.10 23.59 20.84
N LYS A 803 1.54 24.17 21.97
CA LYS A 803 1.76 25.61 22.11
C LYS A 803 2.98 26.09 21.30
N LEU A 804 4.04 25.30 21.22
CA LEU A 804 5.20 25.59 20.38
C LEU A 804 4.80 25.59 18.89
N GLU A 805 4.03 24.60 18.46
CA GLU A 805 3.50 24.46 17.10
C GLU A 805 2.62 25.63 16.70
N LYS A 806 1.77 26.11 17.61
CA LYS A 806 0.92 27.28 17.41
C LYS A 806 1.65 28.61 17.52
N GLY A 807 2.94 28.60 17.85
CA GLY A 807 3.72 29.83 18.10
C GLY A 807 3.28 30.59 19.36
N GLU A 808 2.58 29.94 20.29
CA GLU A 808 2.12 30.54 21.54
C GLU A 808 3.24 30.64 22.59
N ILE A 809 4.33 29.88 22.41
CA ILE A 809 5.56 30.03 23.20
C ILE A 809 6.40 31.14 22.56
N ALA A 810 6.48 32.27 23.25
CA ALA A 810 7.18 33.46 22.80
C ALA A 810 8.02 34.05 23.93
N LEU A 811 8.91 34.99 23.57
CA LEU A 811 9.67 35.78 24.55
C LEU A 811 9.10 37.20 24.71
N ILE A 812 8.21 37.59 23.79
CA ILE A 812 7.52 38.87 23.75
C ILE A 812 6.11 38.57 23.26
N PRO A 813 5.05 38.84 24.06
CA PRO A 813 3.68 38.66 23.62
C PRO A 813 3.26 39.74 22.63
N ASP A 814 2.38 39.38 21.69
CA ASP A 814 1.75 40.34 20.76
C ASP A 814 0.87 41.36 21.49
N ASP A 815 0.22 40.96 22.58
CA ASP A 815 -0.56 41.83 23.47
C ASP A 815 -0.01 41.82 24.90
N SER A 816 0.56 42.97 25.29
CA SER A 816 1.10 43.27 26.61
C SER A 816 0.35 44.39 27.33
N LYS A 817 -0.92 44.64 26.98
CA LYS A 817 -1.70 45.75 27.56
C LYS A 817 -1.93 45.63 29.06
N ALA A 818 -2.24 44.44 29.54
CA ALA A 818 -2.44 44.20 30.98
C ALA A 818 -1.14 44.42 31.77
N GLU A 819 -0.01 44.04 31.19
CA GLU A 819 1.32 44.21 31.73
C GLU A 819 1.75 45.69 31.74
N TYR A 820 1.49 46.41 30.66
CA TYR A 820 1.65 47.87 30.58
C TYR A 820 0.82 48.58 31.64
N ASP A 821 -0.48 48.28 31.73
CA ASP A 821 -1.40 48.92 32.67
C ASP A 821 -0.97 48.67 34.13
N TYR A 822 -0.49 47.46 34.41
CA TYR A 822 0.04 47.10 35.73
C TYR A 822 1.28 47.91 36.10
N LEU A 823 2.29 47.95 35.23
CA LEU A 823 3.54 48.68 35.47
C LEU A 823 3.30 50.19 35.56
N LYS A 824 2.43 50.72 34.70
CA LYS A 824 2.04 52.13 34.74
C LYS A 824 1.35 52.50 36.06
N ALA A 825 0.37 51.69 36.48
CA ALA A 825 -0.32 51.90 37.75
C ALA A 825 0.64 51.82 38.94
N LEU A 826 1.61 50.91 38.91
CA LEU A 826 2.66 50.78 39.91
C LEU A 826 3.52 52.06 39.99
N LEU A 827 3.93 52.62 38.86
CA LEU A 827 4.75 53.83 38.83
C LEU A 827 3.99 55.08 39.30
N GLU A 828 2.74 55.22 38.90
CA GLU A 828 1.88 56.36 39.26
C GLU A 828 1.44 56.32 40.72
N LYS A 829 0.95 55.16 41.20
CA LYS A 829 0.41 55.00 42.56
C LYS A 829 1.40 55.39 43.65
N TYR A 830 2.67 55.08 43.45
CA TYR A 830 3.74 55.36 44.41
C TYR A 830 4.61 56.56 44.00
N SER A 831 4.26 57.25 42.91
CA SER A 831 5.01 58.40 42.36
C SER A 831 6.50 58.12 42.16
N LEU A 832 6.85 56.87 41.80
CA LEU A 832 8.25 56.40 41.77
C LEU A 832 9.10 57.09 40.71
N LEU A 833 8.47 57.71 39.71
CA LEU A 833 9.18 58.47 38.68
C LEU A 833 9.61 59.85 39.17
N ASN A 834 9.11 60.38 40.29
CA ASN A 834 9.39 61.75 40.73
C ASN A 834 9.83 61.83 42.20
N LEU A 835 10.74 60.94 42.60
CA LEU A 835 11.31 60.95 43.94
C LEU A 835 12.65 61.68 43.91
N TRP A 836 12.81 62.63 44.82
CA TRP A 836 14.02 63.43 44.95
C TRP A 836 14.73 63.09 46.25
N SER A 837 16.06 63.05 46.20
CA SER A 837 16.93 62.84 47.35
C SER A 837 17.50 64.19 47.81
N TYR A 838 17.41 64.42 49.12
CA TYR A 838 17.92 65.58 49.82
C TYR A 838 18.74 65.17 51.03
N ARG A 839 19.56 66.10 51.53
CA ARG A 839 20.15 66.01 52.86
C ARG A 839 19.51 67.04 53.77
N LEU A 840 19.03 66.60 54.93
CA LEU A 840 18.58 67.53 55.96
C LEU A 840 19.79 68.00 56.74
N VAL A 841 20.05 69.31 56.72
CA VAL A 841 21.16 69.93 57.42
C VAL A 841 20.66 70.95 58.43
N GLU A 842 21.29 70.94 59.60
CA GLU A 842 21.17 72.00 60.60
C GLU A 842 22.27 73.01 60.33
N CYS A 843 21.86 74.20 59.90
CA CYS A 843 22.73 75.31 59.60
C CYS A 843 22.93 76.17 60.85
N SER A 844 24.19 76.42 61.18
CA SER A 844 24.58 77.32 62.26
C SER A 844 25.58 78.37 61.73
N PRO A 845 25.38 79.67 62.03
CA PRO A 845 26.26 80.72 61.57
C PRO A 845 27.57 80.72 62.37
N LEU A 846 28.72 80.80 61.67
CA LEU A 846 30.05 80.94 62.24
C LEU A 846 30.58 82.35 61.97
N PRO A 847 30.97 83.13 63.00
CA PRO A 847 31.48 84.48 62.79
C PRO A 847 32.82 84.46 62.02
N THR A 848 33.00 85.40 61.10
CA THR A 848 34.29 85.62 60.43
C THR A 848 35.06 86.77 61.12
N GLY A 849 36.31 87.01 60.72
CA GLY A 849 37.09 88.15 61.19
C GLY A 849 36.54 89.53 60.79
N ARG A 850 35.46 89.59 59.99
CA ARG A 850 34.76 90.82 59.61
C ARG A 850 33.41 90.89 60.33
N SER A 851 33.16 92.00 61.03
CA SER A 851 31.89 92.23 61.74
C SER A 851 30.72 92.17 60.77
N GLY A 852 29.67 91.43 61.13
CA GLY A 852 28.47 91.26 60.32
C GLY A 852 28.59 90.28 59.14
N VAL A 853 29.73 89.60 58.97
CA VAL A 853 29.93 88.55 57.95
C VAL A 853 30.11 87.19 58.62
N TYR A 854 29.34 86.20 58.17
CA TYR A 854 29.31 84.85 58.71
C TYR A 854 29.58 83.82 57.61
N ASN A 855 30.22 82.71 58.00
CA ASN A 855 30.21 81.45 57.25
C ASN A 855 29.09 80.56 57.78
N THR A 856 28.70 79.53 57.02
CA THR A 856 27.70 78.56 57.47
C THR A 856 28.36 77.23 57.79
N ASN A 857 28.20 76.75 59.03
CA ASN A 857 28.46 75.36 59.37
C ASN A 857 27.19 74.54 59.11
N LYS A 858 27.30 73.48 58.31
CA LYS A 858 26.21 72.56 57.99
C LYS A 858 26.44 71.23 58.67
N LYS A 859 25.69 70.94 59.72
CA LYS A 859 25.69 69.63 60.36
C LYS A 859 24.61 68.77 59.71
N VAL A 860 25.00 67.62 59.15
CA VAL A 860 24.02 66.69 58.58
C VAL A 860 23.17 66.09 59.70
N VAL A 861 21.86 66.31 59.65
CA VAL A 861 20.87 65.75 60.57
C VAL A 861 20.36 64.43 60.02
N LEU A 862 20.00 64.40 58.74
CA LEU A 862 19.68 63.18 58.01
C LEU A 862 20.45 63.17 56.68
N PRO A 863 21.26 62.12 56.42
CA PRO A 863 22.09 62.03 55.22
C PRO A 863 21.30 61.64 53.96
N SER A 864 20.10 61.06 54.13
CA SER A 864 19.22 60.67 53.04
C SER A 864 17.80 61.00 53.47
N LEU A 865 17.14 61.88 52.73
CA LEU A 865 15.75 62.26 52.90
C LEU A 865 15.08 62.27 51.53
N VAL A 866 14.08 61.42 51.34
CA VAL A 866 13.37 61.28 50.06
C VAL A 866 12.10 62.12 50.07
N SER A 867 11.87 62.93 49.03
CA SER A 867 10.63 63.67 48.81
C SER A 867 9.89 63.21 47.56
N TYR A 868 8.57 63.34 47.60
CA TYR A 868 7.67 63.12 46.49
C TYR A 868 7.48 64.45 45.74
N GLY A 869 8.29 64.65 44.70
CA GLY A 869 8.43 65.91 43.98
C GLY A 869 9.58 66.79 44.48
N GLU A 870 9.87 67.84 43.71
CA GLU A 870 10.84 68.86 44.09
C GLU A 870 10.29 69.67 45.28
N VAL A 871 11.18 70.11 46.17
CA VAL A 871 10.78 70.88 47.36
C VAL A 871 10.47 72.30 46.95
N GLU A 872 9.30 72.79 47.35
CA GLU A 872 8.88 74.17 47.08
C GLU A 872 9.60 75.13 48.02
N GLU A 873 10.15 76.21 47.47
CA GLU A 873 10.90 77.23 48.21
C GLU A 873 10.16 78.56 48.19
N ASP A 874 9.85 79.10 49.37
CA ASP A 874 9.32 80.46 49.54
C ASP A 874 10.31 81.32 50.33
N THR A 875 10.63 82.51 49.81
CA THR A 875 11.62 83.42 50.40
C THR A 875 10.98 84.75 50.77
N THR A 876 10.91 85.03 52.07
CA THR A 876 10.45 86.31 52.60
C THR A 876 11.64 87.14 53.11
N ARG A 877 11.90 88.31 52.51
CA ARG A 877 13.02 89.19 52.88
C ARG A 877 12.54 90.42 53.64
N LYS A 878 13.09 90.66 54.84
CA LYS A 878 12.82 91.88 55.62
C LYS A 878 13.88 92.94 55.28
N ASN A 879 13.53 93.91 54.42
CA ASN A 879 14.44 94.97 53.96
C ASN A 879 14.42 96.21 54.86
N PHE A 880 13.32 96.43 55.59
CA PHE A 880 13.09 97.60 56.43
C PHE A 880 12.70 97.16 57.85
N ASP A 881 13.13 97.94 58.85
CA ASP A 881 12.68 97.76 60.23
C ASP A 881 11.24 98.27 60.42
N ASP A 882 10.68 98.08 61.61
CA ASP A 882 9.29 98.47 61.91
C ASP A 882 9.08 100.02 61.94
N GLN A 883 10.16 100.78 61.69
CA GLN A 883 10.19 102.25 61.59
C GLN A 883 10.43 102.73 60.14
N GLY A 884 10.58 101.82 59.18
CA GLY A 884 10.81 102.13 57.76
C GLY A 884 12.26 102.42 57.39
N ASN A 885 13.23 102.19 58.28
CA ASN A 885 14.66 102.38 57.97
C ASN A 885 15.25 101.13 57.28
N PRO A 886 16.21 101.29 56.35
CA PRO A 886 16.89 100.16 55.72
C PRO A 886 17.74 99.38 56.73
N ILE A 887 17.61 98.05 56.74
CA ILE A 887 18.40 97.18 57.62
C ILE A 887 19.79 96.94 56.98
N SER A 888 20.88 97.25 57.70
CA SER A 888 22.26 97.14 57.20
C SER A 888 22.71 95.72 56.82
N ASN A 889 21.98 94.69 57.25
CA ASN A 889 22.14 93.28 56.88
C ASN A 889 20.76 92.61 56.91
N PRO A 890 19.95 92.73 55.84
CA PRO A 890 18.58 92.22 55.84
C PRO A 890 18.59 90.69 55.90
N SER A 891 17.82 90.12 56.82
CA SER A 891 17.62 88.68 56.88
C SER A 891 16.52 88.25 55.90
N SER A 892 16.76 87.17 55.16
CA SER A 892 15.71 86.46 54.41
C SER A 892 15.36 85.16 55.09
N LYS A 893 14.06 84.93 55.32
CA LYS A 893 13.53 83.64 55.74
C LYS A 893 13.25 82.80 54.49
N LEU A 894 13.85 81.62 54.43
CA LEU A 894 13.59 80.59 53.43
C LEU A 894 12.75 79.50 54.08
N ILE A 895 11.58 79.24 53.51
CA ILE A 895 10.67 78.17 53.89
C ILE A 895 10.72 77.12 52.79
N GLN A 896 11.10 75.90 53.15
CA GLN A 896 11.16 74.75 52.25
C GLN A 896 10.07 73.76 52.64
N SER A 897 9.07 73.57 51.77
CA SER A 897 7.94 72.67 52.02
C SER A 897 7.83 71.56 50.99
N GLY A 898 7.48 70.37 51.45
CA GLY A 898 7.29 69.22 50.56
C GLY A 898 6.66 68.02 51.26
N ARG A 899 6.36 66.99 50.47
CA ARG A 899 5.91 65.68 50.98
C ARG A 899 7.13 64.77 51.06
N PHE A 900 7.48 64.33 52.26
CA PHE A 900 8.66 63.51 52.50
C PHE A 900 8.27 62.11 52.96
N HIS A 901 9.10 61.14 52.62
CA HIS A 901 9.04 59.81 53.22
C HIS A 901 9.66 59.89 54.62
N TRP A 902 8.87 59.57 55.65
CA TRP A 902 9.28 59.72 57.04
C TRP A 902 8.70 58.61 57.91
N ASN A 903 9.57 57.77 58.49
CA ASN A 903 9.19 56.65 59.35
C ASN A 903 8.14 55.72 58.69
N GLY A 904 8.33 55.35 57.42
CA GLY A 904 7.41 54.48 56.67
C GLY A 904 6.14 55.13 56.14
N GLU A 905 5.91 56.43 56.34
CA GLU A 905 4.72 57.13 55.86
C GLU A 905 5.05 58.41 55.08
N VAL A 906 4.12 58.84 54.22
CA VAL A 906 4.24 60.11 53.48
C VAL A 906 3.71 61.25 54.33
N GLN A 907 4.59 62.16 54.74
CA GLN A 907 4.23 63.29 55.61
C GLN A 907 4.60 64.64 54.98
N GLY A 908 3.71 65.62 55.10
CA GLY A 908 4.04 67.01 54.79
C GLY A 908 5.00 67.57 55.84
N ARG A 909 6.13 68.12 55.42
CA ARG A 909 7.10 68.77 56.32
C ARG A 909 7.50 70.13 55.78
N VAL A 910 7.84 71.02 56.70
CA VAL A 910 8.33 72.36 56.44
C VAL A 910 9.63 72.55 57.20
N PHE A 911 10.66 73.03 56.50
CA PHE A 911 11.95 73.38 57.07
C PHE A 911 12.16 74.89 56.90
N GLU A 912 12.44 75.59 58.00
CA GLU A 912 12.66 77.04 58.01
C GLU A 912 14.12 77.36 58.31
N SER A 913 14.71 78.20 57.46
CA SER A 913 16.05 78.75 57.67
C SER A 913 16.07 80.26 57.48
N THR A 914 16.88 80.95 58.27
CA THR A 914 17.09 82.40 58.17
C THR A 914 18.50 82.67 57.64
N HIS A 915 18.59 83.40 56.53
CA HIS A 915 19.82 83.75 55.83
C HIS A 915 20.15 85.22 56.11
N PHE A 916 21.37 85.52 56.55
CA PHE A 916 21.81 86.88 56.88
C PHE A 916 23.34 87.00 56.86
N GLY A 917 23.88 88.08 56.29
CA GLY A 917 25.32 88.39 56.33
C GLY A 917 26.24 87.24 55.87
N GLY A 918 25.80 86.40 54.92
CA GLY A 918 26.52 85.21 54.44
C GLY A 918 26.33 83.92 55.28
N GLY A 919 25.71 84.01 56.45
CA GLY A 919 25.40 82.89 57.33
C GLY A 919 23.95 82.39 57.20
N ILE A 920 23.73 81.12 57.50
CA ILE A 920 22.41 80.48 57.54
C ILE A 920 22.18 79.93 58.95
N ARG A 921 20.99 80.13 59.50
CA ARG A 921 20.53 79.57 60.79
C ARG A 921 19.22 78.82 60.62
N GLY A 922 19.13 77.58 61.09
CA GLY A 922 17.90 76.78 61.08
C GLY A 922 18.04 75.46 60.32
N LEU A 923 16.92 74.78 60.09
CA LEU A 923 16.89 73.53 59.33
C LEU A 923 16.65 73.86 57.86
N MET A 924 17.40 73.21 56.98
CA MET A 924 17.14 73.27 55.54
C MET A 924 17.45 71.92 54.90
N VAL A 925 16.78 71.65 53.79
CA VAL A 925 17.16 70.57 52.88
C VAL A 925 18.08 71.13 51.80
N ASP A 926 19.18 70.43 51.53
CA ASP A 926 20.11 70.80 50.47
C ASP A 926 20.42 69.64 49.52
N THR A 927 21.15 69.94 48.44
CA THR A 927 21.56 69.00 47.39
C THR A 927 20.38 68.32 46.65
N PRO A 928 19.45 69.08 46.04
CA PRO A 928 18.35 68.51 45.28
C PRO A 928 18.88 67.67 44.12
N LYS A 929 18.59 66.38 44.15
CA LYS A 929 18.85 65.47 43.02
C LYS A 929 17.67 64.52 42.87
N ILE A 930 17.33 64.20 41.63
CA ILE A 930 16.47 63.03 41.41
C ILE A 930 17.13 61.80 42.03
N SER A 931 16.36 60.98 42.74
CA SER A 931 16.89 59.76 43.33
C SER A 931 17.44 58.83 42.23
N PRO A 932 18.51 58.07 42.51
CA PRO A 932 19.01 57.04 41.59
C PRO A 932 17.90 56.08 41.14
N GLU A 933 17.00 55.73 42.04
CA GLU A 933 15.83 54.89 41.80
C GLU A 933 14.88 55.51 40.77
N SER A 934 14.46 56.76 40.95
CA SER A 934 13.61 57.45 39.96
C SER A 934 14.32 57.65 38.62
N GLN A 935 15.62 57.94 38.64
CA GLN A 935 16.41 58.08 37.41
C GLN A 935 16.46 56.76 36.63
N PHE A 936 16.71 55.65 37.31
CA PHE A 936 16.71 54.32 36.72
C PHE A 936 15.34 53.97 36.11
N LEU A 937 14.26 54.16 36.87
CA LEU A 937 12.91 53.84 36.41
C LEU A 937 12.52 54.66 35.17
N ARG A 938 12.88 55.95 35.11
CA ARG A 938 12.68 56.79 33.92
C ARG A 938 13.47 56.29 32.70
N LEU A 939 14.71 55.83 32.90
CA LEU A 939 15.60 55.46 31.79
C LEU A 939 15.32 54.05 31.26
N HIS A 940 14.90 53.12 32.11
CA HIS A 940 14.84 51.70 31.74
C HIS A 940 13.43 51.12 31.76
N LEU A 941 12.54 51.57 32.65
CA LEU A 941 11.18 51.05 32.74
C LEU A 941 10.19 51.91 31.94
N ASP A 942 10.17 53.21 32.18
CA ASP A 942 9.24 54.15 31.53
C ASP A 942 9.42 54.19 30.00
N ARG A 943 10.67 54.17 29.52
CA ARG A 943 10.97 54.11 28.08
C ARG A 943 10.54 52.82 27.39
N ARG A 944 10.33 51.73 28.14
CA ARG A 944 9.84 50.47 27.60
C ARG A 944 8.32 50.41 27.55
N MET A 945 7.63 51.46 27.99
CA MET A 945 6.17 51.55 27.93
C MET A 945 5.78 52.48 26.78
N ASP A 946 5.11 51.96 25.74
CA ASP A 946 4.58 52.79 24.66
C ASP A 946 3.17 53.28 25.02
N PRO A 947 2.99 54.60 25.27
CA PRO A 947 1.69 55.12 25.66
C PRO A 947 0.67 55.15 24.52
N ASN A 948 1.09 55.11 23.26
CA ASN A 948 0.21 55.16 22.10
C ASN A 948 -0.48 53.81 21.87
N THR A 949 0.30 52.73 21.95
CA THR A 949 -0.19 51.36 21.77
C THR A 949 -0.63 50.72 23.09
N ARG A 950 -0.26 51.31 24.24
CA ARG A 950 -0.41 50.72 25.58
C ARG A 950 0.24 49.34 25.65
N SER A 951 1.42 49.19 25.07
CA SER A 951 2.18 47.93 25.05
C SER A 951 3.59 48.11 25.60
N LEU A 952 4.23 46.99 25.94
CA LEU A 952 5.63 46.96 26.34
C LEU A 952 6.53 46.78 25.11
N VAL A 953 7.61 47.56 25.08
CA VAL A 953 8.64 47.54 24.05
C VAL A 953 9.79 46.66 24.55
N GLY A 954 9.92 45.49 23.92
CA GLY A 954 10.98 44.52 24.19
C GLY A 954 10.68 43.53 25.33
N PRO A 955 11.58 42.56 25.55
CA PRO A 955 11.38 41.47 26.52
C PRO A 955 11.47 41.93 27.98
N LEU A 956 10.61 41.42 28.85
CA LEU A 956 10.68 41.66 30.30
C LEU A 956 11.93 41.04 30.95
N MET A 957 12.45 39.94 30.39
CA MET A 957 13.70 39.32 30.87
C MET A 957 14.90 40.26 30.73
N GLU A 958 15.03 40.98 29.61
CA GLU A 958 16.12 41.96 29.45
C GLU A 958 16.01 43.10 30.46
N LEU A 959 14.78 43.57 30.73
CA LEU A 959 14.56 44.57 31.77
C LEU A 959 15.01 44.03 33.13
N LEU A 960 14.72 42.76 33.42
CA LEU A 960 15.15 42.12 34.65
C LEU A 960 16.68 41.99 34.75
N GLU A 961 17.36 41.63 33.67
CA GLU A 961 18.82 41.60 33.61
C GLU A 961 19.42 42.98 33.91
N VAL A 962 18.84 44.04 33.35
CA VAL A 962 19.23 45.43 33.62
C VAL A 962 19.01 45.78 35.09
N VAL A 963 17.85 45.42 35.67
CA VAL A 963 17.55 45.61 37.11
C VAL A 963 18.60 44.91 37.97
N ILE A 964 18.93 43.65 37.66
CA ILE A 964 19.91 42.86 38.41
C ILE A 964 21.30 43.49 38.33
N ALA A 965 21.72 43.91 37.14
CA ALA A 965 23.05 44.47 36.90
C ALA A 965 23.24 45.88 37.49
N GLU A 966 22.17 46.63 37.77
CA GLU A 966 22.26 48.06 38.15
C GLU A 966 22.82 48.26 39.58
N PRO A 967 24.00 48.87 39.75
CA PRO A 967 24.56 49.08 41.09
C PRO A 967 24.01 50.32 41.81
N SER A 968 23.39 51.27 41.11
CA SER A 968 23.02 52.57 41.70
C SER A 968 21.71 52.58 42.50
N ILE A 969 20.86 51.57 42.33
CA ILE A 969 19.55 51.47 43.01
C ILE A 969 19.61 50.58 44.27
N SER A 970 18.75 50.87 45.24
CA SER A 970 18.65 50.05 46.45
C SER A 970 18.40 48.55 46.18
N PRO A 971 19.09 47.62 46.89
CA PRO A 971 18.85 46.18 46.80
C PRO A 971 17.40 45.78 47.09
N LEU A 972 16.69 46.53 47.93
CA LEU A 972 15.29 46.30 48.25
C LEU A 972 14.37 46.64 47.08
N LEU A 973 14.59 47.79 46.41
CA LEU A 973 13.85 48.13 45.20
C LEU A 973 14.15 47.12 44.09
N LYS A 974 15.42 46.71 43.95
CA LYS A 974 15.83 45.67 43.00
C LYS A 974 15.10 44.35 43.25
N ALA A 975 15.01 43.90 44.51
CA ALA A 975 14.25 42.71 44.90
C ALA A 975 12.76 42.85 44.62
N TYR A 976 12.17 44.00 44.93
CA TYR A 976 10.78 44.28 44.60
C TYR A 976 10.53 44.19 43.09
N LEU A 977 11.33 44.88 42.27
CA LEU A 977 11.21 44.84 40.81
C LEU A 977 11.46 43.43 40.25
N HIS A 978 12.43 42.68 40.78
CA HIS A 978 12.68 41.29 40.38
C HIS A 978 11.41 40.44 40.62
N MET A 979 10.83 40.50 41.82
CA MET A 979 9.61 39.76 42.13
C MET A 979 8.44 40.18 41.24
N GLU A 980 8.19 41.49 41.10
CA GLU A 980 7.06 41.99 40.33
C GLU A 980 7.17 41.67 38.83
N ILE A 981 8.36 41.77 38.24
CA ILE A 981 8.59 41.42 36.82
C ILE A 981 8.39 39.91 36.59
N VAL A 982 8.91 39.05 37.47
CA VAL A 982 8.72 37.60 37.34
C VAL A 982 7.27 37.19 37.54
N GLU A 983 6.59 37.73 38.55
CA GLU A 983 5.16 37.49 38.76
C GLU A 983 4.31 37.99 37.59
N LEU A 984 4.71 39.08 36.93
CA LEU A 984 4.07 39.56 35.72
C LEU A 984 4.23 38.57 34.56
N MET A 985 5.45 38.07 34.33
CA MET A 985 5.72 37.07 33.31
C MET A 985 4.97 35.75 33.59
N LYS A 986 4.86 35.35 34.87
CA LYS A 986 4.11 34.15 35.30
C LYS A 986 2.61 34.20 35.07
N LYS A 987 2.01 35.37 34.85
CA LYS A 987 0.58 35.47 34.44
C LYS A 987 0.35 34.94 33.02
N LYS A 988 1.36 35.02 32.15
CA LYS A 988 1.36 34.47 30.79
C LYS A 988 2.70 33.76 30.53
N PRO A 989 2.97 32.62 31.20
CA PRO A 989 4.32 32.05 31.29
C PRO A 989 4.85 31.58 29.93
N ALA A 990 3.98 31.10 29.04
CA ALA A 990 4.34 30.72 27.67
C ALA A 990 4.69 31.93 26.79
N ALA A 991 3.93 33.03 26.91
CA ALA A 991 4.11 34.22 26.06
C ALA A 991 5.31 35.08 26.46
N TRP A 992 5.80 34.90 27.69
CA TRP A 992 7.03 35.51 28.22
C TRP A 992 8.20 34.53 28.36
N GLY A 993 8.02 33.26 28.00
CA GLY A 993 9.08 32.26 27.98
C GLY A 993 9.66 31.90 29.35
N VAL A 994 8.91 31.98 30.44
CA VAL A 994 9.44 31.83 31.82
C VAL A 994 10.19 30.50 32.02
N ALA A 995 9.65 29.39 31.52
CA ALA A 995 10.29 28.07 31.59
C ALA A 995 11.53 27.90 30.71
N LEU A 996 11.81 28.84 29.80
CA LEU A 996 12.91 28.71 28.86
C LEU A 996 14.27 29.12 29.47
N SER A 997 14.25 29.78 30.64
CA SER A 997 15.46 30.11 31.41
C SER A 997 15.48 29.40 32.76
N ALA A 998 16.34 28.39 32.88
CA ALA A 998 16.57 27.69 34.14
C ALA A 998 17.18 28.64 35.20
N GLN A 999 18.06 29.56 34.77
CA GLN A 999 18.67 30.54 35.67
C GLN A 999 17.63 31.48 36.27
N LEU A 1000 16.65 31.94 35.48
CA LEU A 1000 15.56 32.79 35.95
C LEU A 1000 14.75 32.12 37.06
N ILE A 1001 14.34 30.87 36.85
CA ILE A 1001 13.55 30.11 37.82
C ILE A 1001 14.36 29.90 39.11
N GLN A 1002 15.62 29.50 39.00
CA GLN A 1002 16.49 29.26 40.15
C GLN A 1002 16.72 30.55 40.96
N ASP A 1003 17.12 31.63 40.30
CA ASP A 1003 17.39 32.90 40.96
C ASP A 1003 16.12 33.48 41.60
N TYR A 1004 14.94 33.29 40.99
CA TYR A 1004 13.67 33.70 41.58
C TYR A 1004 13.33 32.90 42.85
N GLN A 1005 13.52 31.57 42.83
CA GLN A 1005 13.31 30.72 44.00
C GLN A 1005 14.26 31.06 45.14
N ASP A 1006 15.54 31.29 44.83
CA ASP A 1006 16.54 31.71 45.80
C ASP A 1006 16.23 33.08 46.39
N LEU A 1007 15.67 34.00 45.61
CA LEU A 1007 15.18 35.30 46.09
C LEU A 1007 14.02 35.12 47.08
N LEU A 1008 13.00 34.34 46.71
CA LEU A 1008 11.83 34.08 47.57
C LEU A 1008 12.22 33.43 48.90
N ALA A 1009 13.16 32.47 48.87
CA ALA A 1009 13.67 31.82 50.08
C ALA A 1009 14.35 32.80 51.04
N ARG A 1010 14.94 33.89 50.50
CA ARG A 1010 15.63 34.93 51.28
C ARG A 1010 14.68 35.99 51.80
N THR A 1011 13.64 36.37 51.06
CA THR A 1011 12.82 37.53 51.38
C THR A 1011 11.80 37.27 52.49
N LYS A 1012 11.27 36.05 52.68
CA LYS A 1012 10.33 35.59 53.74
C LYS A 1012 9.03 36.42 53.98
N VAL A 1013 9.05 37.71 53.68
CA VAL A 1013 8.00 38.73 53.83
C VAL A 1013 7.95 39.51 52.52
N ARG A 1014 6.76 39.94 52.09
CA ARG A 1014 6.58 40.71 50.87
C ARG A 1014 7.17 42.12 51.00
N ILE A 1015 8.12 42.44 50.13
CA ILE A 1015 8.75 43.78 50.02
C ILE A 1015 7.77 44.75 49.33
N ARG A 1016 7.70 46.00 49.80
CA ARG A 1016 6.92 47.09 49.24
C ARG A 1016 7.81 48.03 48.40
N PRO A 1017 7.25 48.75 47.42
CA PRO A 1017 8.01 49.65 46.53
C PRO A 1017 8.70 50.83 47.23
N THR A 1018 8.36 51.12 48.49
CA THR A 1018 8.92 52.22 49.28
C THR A 1018 9.78 51.76 50.45
N ASP A 1019 9.87 50.45 50.74
CA ASP A 1019 10.60 49.93 51.91
C ASP A 1019 12.09 50.32 51.89
N TRP A 1020 12.65 50.52 50.70
CA TRP A 1020 14.03 50.97 50.54
C TRP A 1020 14.30 52.37 51.09
N MET A 1021 13.26 53.19 51.28
CA MET A 1021 13.38 54.56 51.82
C MET A 1021 13.58 54.56 53.35
N ASP A 1022 13.33 53.44 54.03
CA ASP A 1022 13.52 53.26 55.47
C ASP A 1022 14.79 52.43 55.76
N GLU A 1023 15.97 53.02 55.48
CA GLU A 1023 17.28 52.32 55.56
C GLU A 1023 17.51 51.56 56.89
N GLN A 1024 17.03 52.13 58.00
CA GLN A 1024 17.25 51.55 59.33
C GLN A 1024 16.35 50.34 59.62
N ALA A 1025 15.12 50.32 59.10
CA ALA A 1025 14.17 49.25 59.36
C ALA A 1025 14.52 47.96 58.60
N TYR A 1026 15.18 48.10 57.44
CA TYR A 1026 15.48 46.98 56.54
C TYR A 1026 16.98 46.73 56.33
N LYS A 1027 17.83 47.23 57.23
CA LYS A 1027 19.30 47.14 57.11
C LYS A 1027 19.82 45.72 56.87
N ASP A 1028 19.35 44.75 57.65
CA ASP A 1028 19.82 43.35 57.57
C ASP A 1028 19.35 42.67 56.28
N LEU A 1029 18.09 42.89 55.89
CA LEU A 1029 17.53 42.38 54.64
C LEU A 1029 18.23 43.00 53.42
N SER A 1030 18.48 44.32 53.45
CA SER A 1030 19.20 45.04 52.41
C SER A 1030 20.63 44.50 52.24
N ALA A 1031 21.35 44.21 53.34
CA ALA A 1031 22.67 43.62 53.29
C ALA A 1031 22.66 42.18 52.72
N ALA A 1032 21.67 41.36 53.10
CA ALA A 1032 21.49 40.01 52.57
C ALA A 1032 21.18 40.01 51.07
N LEU A 1033 20.32 40.93 50.62
CA LEU A 1033 19.99 41.11 49.20
C LEU A 1033 21.18 41.64 48.39
N ALA A 1034 21.95 42.58 48.95
CA ALA A 1034 23.18 43.06 48.31
C ALA A 1034 24.18 41.92 48.09
N ALA A 1035 24.36 41.03 49.08
CA ALA A 1035 25.21 39.86 48.94
C ALA A 1035 24.68 38.87 47.88
N PHE A 1036 23.37 38.65 47.84
CA PHE A 1036 22.70 37.82 46.85
C PHE A 1036 22.93 38.33 45.41
N TYR A 1037 22.63 39.61 45.15
CA TYR A 1037 22.82 40.19 43.82
C TYR A 1037 24.29 40.29 43.39
N LYS A 1038 25.21 40.45 44.36
CA LYS A 1038 26.65 40.36 44.09
C LYS A 1038 27.06 38.94 43.69
N GLY A 1039 26.45 37.92 44.28
CA GLY A 1039 26.68 36.51 43.93
C GLY A 1039 26.12 36.14 42.56
N ILE A 1040 24.95 36.69 42.20
CA ILE A 1040 24.33 36.53 40.89
C ILE A 1040 25.14 37.23 39.79
N GLY A 1041 25.58 38.46 40.03
CA GLY A 1041 26.33 39.24 39.06
C GLY A 1041 25.49 39.63 37.83
N LYS A 1042 26.04 39.46 36.62
CA LYS A 1042 25.32 39.68 35.36
C LYS A 1042 24.68 38.37 34.91
N ARG A 1043 23.45 38.44 34.40
CA ARG A 1043 22.67 37.30 33.92
C ARG A 1043 22.27 37.46 32.46
N ASP A 1044 22.03 36.32 31.82
CA ASP A 1044 21.65 36.19 30.41
C ASP A 1044 20.37 35.35 30.28
N TYR A 1045 19.32 35.72 31.01
CA TYR A 1045 18.01 35.05 30.96
C TYR A 1045 17.37 35.11 29.58
N PHE A 1046 17.37 36.26 28.92
CA PHE A 1046 16.79 36.42 27.59
C PHE A 1046 17.59 35.65 26.52
N PRO A 1047 18.94 35.76 26.47
CA PRO A 1047 19.74 34.92 25.58
C PRO A 1047 19.60 33.41 25.85
N GLU A 1048 19.49 32.99 27.12
CA GLU A 1048 19.23 31.59 27.50
C GLU A 1048 17.86 31.14 27.01
N SER A 1049 16.80 31.92 27.25
CA SER A 1049 15.45 31.60 26.79
C SER A 1049 15.34 31.54 25.27
N ARG A 1050 16.04 32.43 24.55
CA ARG A 1050 16.12 32.38 23.08
C ARG A 1050 16.83 31.13 22.60
N PHE A 1051 17.97 30.79 23.20
CA PHE A 1051 18.67 29.55 22.91
C PHE A 1051 17.79 28.32 23.14
N THR A 1052 17.08 28.25 24.27
CA THR A 1052 16.18 27.14 24.58
C THR A 1052 14.99 27.07 23.62
N LEU A 1053 14.42 28.21 23.22
CA LEU A 1053 13.33 28.27 22.23
C LEU A 1053 13.79 27.77 20.85
N ASP A 1054 14.96 28.22 20.40
CA ASP A 1054 15.56 27.79 19.14
C ASP A 1054 15.88 26.28 19.18
N LEU A 1055 16.43 25.79 20.29
CA LEU A 1055 16.68 24.35 20.53
C LEU A 1055 15.38 23.54 20.43
N LEU A 1056 14.29 23.98 21.07
CA LEU A 1056 12.98 23.32 20.98
C LEU A 1056 12.45 23.27 19.54
N GLY A 1057 12.55 24.38 18.80
CA GLY A 1057 12.15 24.45 17.40
C GLY A 1057 12.96 23.53 16.48
N GLN A 1058 14.23 23.27 16.81
CA GLN A 1058 15.06 22.30 16.09
C GLN A 1058 14.73 20.85 16.49
N LEU A 1059 14.53 20.58 17.78
CA LEU A 1059 14.13 19.26 18.31
C LEU A 1059 12.77 18.81 17.77
N GLN A 1060 11.87 19.75 17.45
CA GLN A 1060 10.59 19.44 16.81
C GLN A 1060 10.76 18.75 15.44
N LYS A 1061 11.82 19.09 14.71
CA LYS A 1061 12.05 18.65 13.31
C LYS A 1061 12.96 17.44 13.24
N ILE A 1062 13.41 16.92 14.38
CA ILE A 1062 14.42 15.87 14.44
C ILE A 1062 13.81 14.51 14.14
N GLN A 1063 14.55 13.68 13.42
CA GLN A 1063 14.15 12.31 13.15
C GLN A 1063 14.92 11.35 14.05
N PHE A 1064 14.37 10.15 14.26
CA PHE A 1064 15.03 9.08 14.97
C PHE A 1064 15.51 8.02 13.99
N THR A 1065 16.76 7.60 14.15
CA THR A 1065 17.40 6.58 13.32
C THR A 1065 17.84 5.41 14.17
N TYR A 1066 17.83 4.22 13.55
CA TYR A 1066 18.36 3.01 14.16
C TYR A 1066 19.89 3.05 14.14
N VAL A 1067 20.54 2.80 15.28
CA VAL A 1067 22.00 2.85 15.41
C VAL A 1067 22.62 1.52 15.87
N GLY A 1068 21.79 0.55 16.24
CA GLY A 1068 22.23 -0.76 16.69
C GLY A 1068 21.22 -1.43 17.62
N TYR A 1069 21.67 -2.43 18.36
CA TYR A 1069 20.81 -3.21 19.25
C TYR A 1069 21.57 -3.73 20.47
N VAL A 1070 20.85 -4.31 21.42
CA VAL A 1070 21.42 -5.00 22.59
C VAL A 1070 21.43 -6.50 22.28
N ASP A 1071 22.57 -7.16 22.39
CA ASP A 1071 22.64 -8.61 22.15
C ASP A 1071 22.00 -9.43 23.31
N GLY A 1072 21.93 -10.76 23.15
CA GLY A 1072 21.36 -11.68 24.14
C GLY A 1072 22.10 -11.69 25.49
N GLU A 1073 23.34 -11.21 25.53
CA GLU A 1073 24.14 -11.05 26.75
C GLU A 1073 23.92 -9.68 27.43
N GLY A 1074 23.06 -8.82 26.86
CA GLY A 1074 22.80 -7.48 27.38
C GLY A 1074 23.84 -6.45 26.96
N LYS A 1075 24.68 -6.73 25.96
CA LYS A 1075 25.74 -5.82 25.49
C LYS A 1075 25.29 -5.02 24.27
N ASN A 1076 25.54 -3.70 24.31
CA ASN A 1076 25.22 -2.79 23.21
C ASN A 1076 26.12 -3.07 21.99
N ARG A 1077 25.51 -3.39 20.85
CA ARG A 1077 26.11 -3.57 19.53
C ARG A 1077 25.77 -2.34 18.68
N ILE A 1078 26.63 -1.33 18.76
CA ILE A 1078 26.54 -0.07 18.01
C ILE A 1078 27.76 0.02 17.09
N ALA A 1079 27.65 0.72 15.97
CA ALA A 1079 28.77 1.02 15.07
C ALA A 1079 29.96 1.68 15.82
N ALA A 1080 31.16 1.64 15.24
CA ALA A 1080 32.43 1.99 15.89
C ALA A 1080 32.49 3.37 16.58
N ASN A 1081 31.67 4.33 16.13
CA ASN A 1081 31.47 5.62 16.80
C ASN A 1081 30.03 5.70 17.34
N PRO A 1082 29.80 5.38 18.63
CA PRO A 1082 28.47 5.49 19.21
C PRO A 1082 28.02 6.95 19.26
N PRO A 1083 26.74 7.24 18.97
CA PRO A 1083 26.21 8.58 19.07
C PRO A 1083 26.31 9.09 20.53
N PRO A 1084 26.43 10.40 20.73
CA PRO A 1084 26.61 11.00 22.06
C PRO A 1084 25.47 10.64 23.02
N MET A 1085 24.27 10.46 22.47
CA MET A 1085 23.06 10.07 23.18
C MET A 1085 22.26 9.09 22.32
N TYR A 1086 21.72 8.05 22.95
CA TYR A 1086 20.86 7.06 22.32
C TYR A 1086 19.89 6.46 23.34
N TRP A 1087 18.81 5.83 22.88
CA TRP A 1087 17.77 5.26 23.74
C TRP A 1087 17.51 3.80 23.42
N GLY A 1088 17.16 3.05 24.45
CA GLY A 1088 16.73 1.65 24.38
C GLY A 1088 15.73 1.34 25.48
N LEU A 1089 15.08 0.19 25.41
CA LEU A 1089 14.12 -0.25 26.43
C LEU A 1089 14.85 -0.64 27.72
N GLN A 1090 14.44 -0.09 28.84
CA GLN A 1090 14.88 -0.46 30.17
C GLN A 1090 13.67 -0.81 31.04
N LYS A 1091 13.86 -1.80 31.93
CA LYS A 1091 12.84 -2.16 32.92
C LYS A 1091 12.71 -1.04 33.96
N GLY A 1092 11.56 -0.36 33.96
CA GLY A 1092 11.19 0.69 34.91
C GLY A 1092 10.58 0.15 36.21
N ALA A 1093 10.05 1.05 37.03
CA ALA A 1093 9.36 0.70 38.27
C ALA A 1093 8.06 -0.07 37.96
N GLY A 1094 7.81 -1.19 38.65
CA GLY A 1094 6.55 -1.94 38.52
C GLY A 1094 6.44 -2.90 37.33
N SER A 1095 7.56 -3.30 36.72
CA SER A 1095 7.62 -4.20 35.53
C SER A 1095 7.22 -3.55 34.20
N GLN A 1096 7.00 -2.23 34.16
CA GLN A 1096 6.78 -1.48 32.92
C GLN A 1096 8.13 -1.20 32.24
N LEU A 1097 8.26 -1.47 30.93
CA LEU A 1097 9.46 -1.14 30.14
C LEU A 1097 9.33 0.24 29.54
N ASP A 1098 10.27 1.15 29.78
CA ASP A 1098 10.28 2.49 29.19
C ASP A 1098 11.60 2.76 28.45
N LEU A 1099 11.58 3.74 27.55
CA LEU A 1099 12.79 4.17 26.87
C LEU A 1099 13.69 4.92 27.85
N ALA A 1100 14.86 4.37 28.09
CA ALA A 1100 15.87 4.99 28.91
C ALA A 1100 16.97 5.59 28.06
N GLN A 1101 17.48 6.73 28.51
CA GLN A 1101 18.57 7.45 27.87
C GLN A 1101 19.90 6.82 28.27
N ALA A 1102 20.73 6.54 27.27
CA ALA A 1102 22.15 6.27 27.41
C ALA A 1102 22.97 7.43 26.85
N SER A 1103 24.18 7.57 27.39
CA SER A 1103 25.21 8.46 26.87
C SER A 1103 26.51 7.67 26.69
N ALA A 1104 27.44 8.23 25.93
CA ALA A 1104 28.79 7.67 25.79
C ALA A 1104 29.52 7.42 27.13
N ARG A 1105 29.10 8.07 28.22
CA ARG A 1105 29.70 7.95 29.57
C ARG A 1105 28.94 7.01 30.52
N SER A 1106 27.70 6.64 30.18
CA SER A 1106 26.77 5.95 31.08
C SER A 1106 25.65 5.31 30.26
N ALA A 1107 25.60 3.98 30.23
CA ALA A 1107 24.50 3.22 29.62
C ALA A 1107 23.73 2.47 30.71
N PRO A 1108 22.38 2.57 30.74
CA PRO A 1108 21.57 1.73 31.60
C PRO A 1108 21.60 0.26 31.15
N ASN A 1109 21.19 -0.64 32.04
CA ASN A 1109 20.95 -2.05 31.68
C ASN A 1109 19.70 -2.15 30.83
N PHE A 1110 19.88 -2.09 29.51
CA PHE A 1110 18.80 -2.27 28.56
C PHE A 1110 18.32 -3.73 28.51
N GLN A 1111 17.07 -3.90 28.09
CA GLN A 1111 16.48 -5.20 27.80
C GLN A 1111 17.24 -5.88 26.65
N PRO A 1112 17.66 -7.15 26.79
CA PRO A 1112 18.26 -7.90 25.68
C PRO A 1112 17.38 -7.87 24.43
N HIS A 1113 18.01 -7.82 23.26
CA HIS A 1113 17.39 -7.60 21.94
C HIS A 1113 16.72 -6.23 21.73
N SER A 1114 16.75 -5.31 22.69
CA SER A 1114 16.23 -3.95 22.49
C SER A 1114 16.95 -3.27 21.31
N PRO A 1115 16.22 -2.69 20.34
CA PRO A 1115 16.85 -1.79 19.40
C PRO A 1115 17.34 -0.54 20.12
N LEU A 1116 18.35 0.09 19.55
CA LEU A 1116 18.95 1.33 19.99
C LEU A 1116 18.73 2.39 18.93
N ILE A 1117 18.18 3.52 19.35
CA ILE A 1117 17.85 4.64 18.47
C ILE A 1117 18.62 5.88 18.86
N ALA A 1118 18.97 6.71 17.90
CA ALA A 1118 19.53 8.03 18.12
C ALA A 1118 18.84 9.06 17.23
N THR A 1119 19.23 10.32 17.33
CA THR A 1119 18.66 11.38 16.50
C THR A 1119 19.49 11.58 15.23
N ASP A 1120 18.82 11.96 14.15
CA ASP A 1120 19.44 12.45 12.92
C ASP A 1120 18.77 13.79 12.52
N PRO A 1121 19.51 14.91 12.45
CA PRO A 1121 20.94 15.07 12.78
C PRO A 1121 21.26 14.80 14.26
N SER A 1122 22.54 14.66 14.60
CA SER A 1122 22.96 14.37 15.97
C SER A 1122 22.64 15.53 16.91
N LEU A 1123 22.30 15.23 18.18
CA LEU A 1123 21.97 16.28 19.15
C LEU A 1123 23.11 17.29 19.39
N ASP A 1124 24.37 16.90 19.20
CA ASP A 1124 25.51 17.83 19.31
C ASP A 1124 25.54 18.82 18.14
N GLU A 1125 25.16 18.41 16.93
CA GLU A 1125 25.02 19.30 15.77
C GLU A 1125 23.85 20.26 15.94
N VAL A 1126 22.72 19.76 16.44
CA VAL A 1126 21.54 20.58 16.81
C VAL A 1126 21.94 21.62 17.85
N LEU A 1127 22.61 21.18 18.92
CA LEU A 1127 23.08 22.07 19.98
C LEU A 1127 24.05 23.14 19.45
N ALA A 1128 25.04 22.74 18.63
CA ALA A 1128 26.01 23.66 18.04
C ALA A 1128 25.31 24.70 17.14
N ARG A 1129 24.29 24.29 16.39
CA ARG A 1129 23.47 25.18 15.57
C ARG A 1129 22.67 26.16 16.44
N SER A 1130 22.00 25.71 17.50
CA SER A 1130 21.28 26.59 18.43
C SER A 1130 22.21 27.62 19.09
N TYR A 1131 23.44 27.23 19.49
CA TYR A 1131 24.43 28.18 20.01
C TYR A 1131 24.84 29.23 18.96
N SER A 1132 25.03 28.82 17.70
CA SER A 1132 25.35 29.71 16.59
C SER A 1132 24.21 30.70 16.30
N GLU A 1133 22.97 30.23 16.25
CA GLU A 1133 21.76 31.05 16.00
C GLU A 1133 21.52 32.06 17.14
N ALA A 1134 21.71 31.64 18.38
CA ALA A 1134 21.62 32.51 19.56
C ALA A 1134 22.79 33.49 19.70
N LYS A 1135 23.88 33.32 18.91
CA LYS A 1135 25.13 34.10 18.99
C LYS A 1135 25.80 34.01 20.37
N VAL A 1136 25.78 32.82 20.96
CA VAL A 1136 26.33 32.53 22.29
C VAL A 1136 27.51 31.55 22.16
N GLN A 1137 28.50 31.65 23.05
CA GLN A 1137 29.63 30.72 23.09
C GLN A 1137 29.14 29.28 23.33
N VAL A 1138 29.60 28.34 22.50
CA VAL A 1138 29.27 26.92 22.60
C VAL A 1138 29.64 26.38 24.00
N GLY A 1139 28.68 25.67 24.61
CA GLY A 1139 28.83 25.08 25.94
C GLY A 1139 28.54 26.02 27.11
N LYS A 1140 28.18 27.29 26.87
CA LYS A 1140 27.86 28.25 27.94
C LYS A 1140 26.68 27.79 28.83
N TYR A 1141 25.68 27.14 28.26
CA TYR A 1141 24.49 26.66 28.96
C TYR A 1141 24.54 25.15 29.27
N GLY A 1142 25.68 24.49 29.04
CA GLY A 1142 25.86 23.06 29.27
C GLY A 1142 25.89 22.20 27.99
N SER A 1143 26.01 20.89 28.20
CA SER A 1143 25.96 19.86 27.15
C SER A 1143 24.53 19.37 26.92
N VAL A 1144 24.33 18.56 25.87
CA VAL A 1144 23.02 17.96 25.56
C VAL A 1144 22.42 17.23 26.77
N ALA A 1145 23.24 16.49 27.53
CA ALA A 1145 22.81 15.73 28.69
C ALA A 1145 22.45 16.61 29.90
N ASP A 1146 22.96 17.84 29.96
CA ASP A 1146 22.62 18.79 31.02
C ASP A 1146 21.30 19.54 30.73
N LEU A 1147 20.94 19.65 29.44
CA LEU A 1147 19.79 20.41 28.96
C LEU A 1147 18.54 19.55 28.74
N LEU A 1148 18.70 18.28 28.36
CA LEU A 1148 17.59 17.38 28.06
C LEU A 1148 17.37 16.34 29.16
N PRO A 1149 16.11 16.09 29.55
CA PRO A 1149 14.89 16.74 29.05
C PRO A 1149 14.68 18.15 29.65
N ILE A 1150 14.13 19.07 28.86
CA ILE A 1150 13.79 20.42 29.33
C ILE A 1150 12.59 20.33 30.28
N ASP A 1151 12.76 20.86 31.50
CA ASP A 1151 11.79 20.74 32.59
C ASP A 1151 10.83 21.94 32.63
N PHE A 1152 9.61 21.71 32.17
CA PHE A 1152 8.50 22.66 32.22
C PHE A 1152 7.55 22.42 33.41
N THR A 1153 7.84 21.46 34.31
CA THR A 1153 6.98 21.20 35.48
C THR A 1153 6.99 22.32 36.51
N ARG A 1154 7.94 23.25 36.41
CA ARG A 1154 8.20 24.31 37.41
C ARG A 1154 7.60 25.68 37.07
N ASN A 1155 6.75 25.76 36.04
CA ASN A 1155 6.05 26.97 35.63
C ASN A 1155 5.17 27.54 36.74
#